data_AF-A0A3M8CXS6-F1
#
_entry.id   AF-A0A3M8CXS6-F1
#
_cell.length_a   1.000
_cell.length_b   1.000
_cell.length_c   1.000
_cell.angle_alpha   90.00
_cell.angle_beta   90.00
_cell.angle_gamma   90.00
#
_symmetry.space_group_name_H-M   'P 1'
#
loop_
_entity.id
_entity.type
_entity.pdbx_description
1 polymer ?
#
loop_
_entity_poly.entity_id
_entity_poly.type
_entity_poly.pdbx_seq_one_letter_code
_entity_poly.pdbx_strand_id
1 'polypeptide(L)'
;MKTWLVRSSSFLLTASLVLPVLPVHAQTPLAASSQALPIPAQPNSAMLAAASKVKLSKEDAVTLAQKLVPTSGLELNQVSFRSADSWRSFPEWSFSWVKKVANSEEILLSYTVSIHANTGEVTAYSRYDRGASNLPYAKRISYDDARKQAESFLSKYNSGKAEQTRLYTRDMPTPKTPLNSDINYSFRFVRVVDGVLFPDNSVDIIVNGAGTVVGYSLMWNDVTFEKPAKAISQEEAEKEMHAQAQAHLSYLMAWEKEGVDRNKPILAYQNPFSFYIDASTGEAVTPFSLTPLDKVKEPTPVSSKPLPARHTGKALSQDDAVKFAASTFDLDKYELRSANYSEKDYRGNRPVWNLEYGEKDNRNGGYAYVSIDAQTGDIYAFNKDIRPLKDKDTSSTKKINTDSLKEKAAENIRKWSPTAANQLYWQDRSQEESWQNDGDRYTVSFQRYLNGVAAASGSSSQTFDTTTGELLSYYTEFGSETYPSKLPKHLSEEEAIAAWQKEVETEAVYVLTPLSKEDNLKMQSLPSYMPKRTAKLIYRATATPFEQPYFFDAVTGEWRSQSSGKVISLHRPAPSDLKGDPAEKELMLMYEYDALSLVDGKIMPQKQITRGEMIEMLMISLNNGRFYPTYASDRKATYSDVANGSRYFSAVEAAVDRGLLVKNGATLNPDEPINREELADMIVRALGYSKLADYSNMFQSSLTDIAGTKHRGSIVIATTLGIMTTDKQTFKPQAKVSRADAAVSFTRFLEKRGEEQDGFTAIEQVKE
;
A
#
# COMPACT_ATOMS: atom_id res chain seq x y z
N MET A 1 46.41 -29.40 -67.56
CA MET A 1 47.53 -28.43 -67.68
C MET A 1 47.30 -27.28 -66.72
N LYS A 2 48.41 -26.81 -66.11
CA LYS A 2 48.58 -25.64 -65.22
C LYS A 2 48.24 -25.80 -63.72
N THR A 3 49.31 -26.21 -63.07
CA THR A 3 49.84 -26.07 -61.70
C THR A 3 49.61 -24.77 -60.90
N TRP A 4 49.53 -24.99 -59.58
CA TRP A 4 50.14 -24.25 -58.44
C TRP A 4 49.64 -22.84 -58.03
N LEU A 5 49.17 -22.71 -56.77
CA LEU A 5 49.95 -22.11 -55.67
C LEU A 5 49.22 -22.21 -54.33
N VAL A 6 49.91 -22.77 -53.34
CA VAL A 6 49.58 -22.71 -51.91
C VAL A 6 49.96 -21.34 -51.38
N ARG A 7 49.06 -20.67 -50.63
CA ARG A 7 49.43 -19.62 -49.69
C ARG A 7 48.61 -19.72 -48.41
N SER A 8 49.32 -20.05 -47.35
CA SER A 8 49.05 -19.72 -45.95
C SER A 8 48.76 -18.22 -45.81
N SER A 9 47.76 -17.86 -45.02
CA SER A 9 47.58 -16.50 -44.52
C SER A 9 46.94 -16.55 -43.14
N SER A 10 47.77 -16.32 -42.14
CA SER A 10 47.38 -15.98 -40.78
C SER A 10 46.48 -14.74 -40.82
N PHE A 11 45.23 -14.88 -40.38
CA PHE A 11 44.39 -13.74 -40.03
C PHE A 11 44.56 -13.47 -38.54
N LEU A 12 45.42 -12.50 -38.23
CA LEU A 12 45.31 -11.70 -37.01
C LEU A 12 44.03 -10.88 -37.15
N LEU A 13 42.96 -11.32 -36.48
CA LEU A 13 41.71 -10.59 -36.40
C LEU A 13 41.84 -9.57 -35.26
N THR A 14 42.46 -8.42 -35.52
CA THR A 14 42.24 -7.21 -34.71
C THR A 14 40.85 -6.69 -35.05
N ALA A 15 39.84 -7.17 -34.33
CA ALA A 15 38.51 -6.57 -34.35
C ALA A 15 38.52 -5.31 -33.48
N SER A 16 38.84 -4.17 -34.11
CA SER A 16 38.43 -2.87 -33.59
C SER A 16 36.93 -2.71 -33.84
N LEU A 17 36.13 -3.17 -32.88
CA LEU A 17 34.70 -2.86 -32.82
C LEU A 17 34.54 -1.40 -32.37
N VAL A 18 34.35 -0.51 -33.34
CA VAL A 18 33.74 0.81 -33.11
C VAL A 18 32.26 0.54 -32.83
N LEU A 19 31.90 0.50 -31.55
CA LEU A 19 30.51 0.49 -31.10
C LEU A 19 29.92 1.89 -31.26
N PRO A 20 28.69 2.05 -31.80
CA PRO A 20 27.96 3.29 -31.67
C PRO A 20 27.62 3.51 -30.19
N VAL A 21 28.01 4.67 -29.66
CA VAL A 21 27.61 5.14 -28.33
C VAL A 21 26.09 5.36 -28.35
N LEU A 22 25.35 4.38 -27.85
CA LEU A 22 23.99 4.59 -27.38
C LEU A 22 24.09 5.28 -26.02
N PRO A 23 23.35 6.36 -25.74
CA PRO A 23 23.24 6.90 -24.40
C PRO A 23 22.51 5.87 -23.52
N VAL A 24 23.28 5.10 -22.77
CA VAL A 24 22.79 4.28 -21.66
C VAL A 24 22.16 5.22 -20.65
N HIS A 25 20.84 5.26 -20.63
CA HIS A 25 20.10 5.81 -19.50
C HIS A 25 20.33 4.84 -18.34
N ALA A 26 21.20 5.21 -17.42
CA ALA A 26 21.30 4.56 -16.13
C ALA A 26 19.91 4.60 -15.47
N GLN A 27 19.30 3.45 -15.28
CA GLN A 27 18.21 3.29 -14.33
C GLN A 27 18.83 3.50 -12.95
N THR A 28 18.79 4.75 -12.49
CA THR A 28 18.92 5.06 -11.08
C THR A 28 17.85 4.25 -10.33
N PRO A 29 18.19 3.59 -9.20
CA PRO A 29 17.16 3.09 -8.32
C PRO A 29 16.23 4.26 -7.97
N LEU A 30 14.92 4.00 -7.96
CA LEU A 30 13.89 4.93 -7.50
C LEU A 30 14.26 5.40 -6.07
N ALA A 31 15.04 6.46 -5.99
CA ALA A 31 15.06 7.33 -4.85
C ALA A 31 13.60 7.76 -4.68
N ALA A 32 13.00 7.36 -3.56
CA ALA A 32 11.77 7.97 -3.10
C ALA A 32 11.91 9.47 -3.31
N SER A 33 11.00 10.06 -4.08
CA SER A 33 10.95 11.51 -4.28
C SER A 33 10.65 12.16 -2.93
N SER A 34 11.67 12.31 -2.09
CA SER A 34 11.74 13.45 -1.21
C SER A 34 11.68 14.64 -2.15
N GLN A 35 10.57 15.38 -2.14
CA GLN A 35 10.57 16.73 -2.68
C GLN A 35 11.80 17.40 -2.08
N ALA A 36 12.80 17.67 -2.92
CA ALA A 36 13.92 18.51 -2.55
C ALA A 36 13.29 19.88 -2.27
N LEU A 37 13.02 20.15 -1.00
CA LEU A 37 12.71 21.49 -0.54
C LEU A 37 13.87 22.38 -1.02
N PRO A 38 13.58 23.57 -1.55
CA PRO A 38 14.62 24.49 -1.94
C PRO A 38 15.54 24.70 -0.72
N ILE A 39 16.86 24.61 -0.96
CA ILE A 39 17.90 24.95 0.01
C ILE A 39 17.50 26.30 0.64
N PRO A 40 17.29 26.41 1.96
CA PRO A 40 17.00 27.70 2.53
C PRO A 40 18.29 28.51 2.53
N ALA A 41 18.35 29.45 1.57
CA ALA A 41 19.18 30.62 1.70
C ALA A 41 18.74 31.38 2.96
N GLN A 42 19.62 31.44 3.96
CA GLN A 42 19.47 32.15 5.24
C GLN A 42 18.32 31.64 6.15
N PRO A 43 18.50 31.59 7.48
CA PRO A 43 17.40 31.30 8.39
C PRO A 43 16.31 32.36 8.22
N ASN A 44 15.11 31.91 7.82
CA ASN A 44 13.93 32.76 7.68
C ASN A 44 13.72 33.53 9.00
N SER A 45 13.63 34.86 8.96
CA SER A 45 13.57 35.71 10.16
C SER A 45 12.45 35.33 11.13
N ALA A 46 11.36 34.78 10.60
CA ALA A 46 10.24 34.21 11.36
C ALA A 46 10.63 32.95 12.18
N MET A 47 11.53 32.10 11.66
CA MET A 47 12.00 30.89 12.36
C MET A 47 12.89 31.27 13.55
N LEU A 48 13.78 32.26 13.38
CA LEU A 48 14.61 32.79 14.47
C LEU A 48 13.76 33.49 15.54
N ALA A 49 12.71 34.21 15.14
CA ALA A 49 11.77 34.85 16.06
C ALA A 49 10.85 33.86 16.80
N ALA A 50 10.57 32.70 16.21
CA ALA A 50 9.83 31.62 16.88
C ALA A 50 10.74 30.86 17.88
N ALA A 51 11.98 30.57 17.48
CA ALA A 51 12.97 29.92 18.33
C ALA A 51 13.33 30.76 19.57
N SER A 52 13.28 32.08 19.52
CA SER A 52 13.53 32.94 20.69
C SER A 52 12.39 32.96 21.72
N LYS A 53 11.22 32.40 21.40
CA LYS A 53 10.02 32.38 22.27
C LYS A 53 9.83 31.06 23.01
N VAL A 54 10.64 30.05 22.73
CA VAL A 54 10.55 28.74 23.39
C VAL A 54 11.39 28.69 24.67
N LYS A 55 11.06 27.76 25.58
CA LYS A 55 11.69 27.72 26.91
C LYS A 55 13.09 27.11 26.92
N LEU A 56 13.39 26.18 26.01
CA LEU A 56 14.69 25.51 25.93
C LEU A 56 15.57 26.12 24.86
N SER A 57 16.81 26.43 25.23
CA SER A 57 17.86 26.78 24.29
C SER A 57 18.23 25.58 23.41
N LYS A 58 18.92 25.84 22.30
CA LYS A 58 19.50 24.79 21.45
C LYS A 58 20.50 23.94 22.25
N GLU A 59 21.28 24.57 23.12
CA GLU A 59 22.34 23.98 23.94
C GLU A 59 21.76 23.04 25.01
N ASP A 60 20.65 23.42 25.63
CA ASP A 60 19.94 22.56 26.59
C ASP A 60 19.26 21.39 25.87
N ALA A 61 18.62 21.65 24.73
CA ALA A 61 17.93 20.62 23.95
C ALA A 61 18.90 19.57 23.38
N VAL A 62 20.09 19.97 22.91
CA VAL A 62 21.08 19.00 22.43
C VAL A 62 21.60 18.14 23.59
N THR A 63 21.78 18.71 24.78
CA THR A 63 22.21 17.97 25.99
C THR A 63 21.19 16.89 26.38
N LEU A 64 19.89 17.19 26.24
CA LEU A 64 18.83 16.19 26.45
C LEU A 64 18.86 15.10 25.37
N ALA A 65 18.99 15.48 24.10
CA ALA A 65 19.03 14.54 22.99
C ALA A 65 20.25 13.60 23.03
N GLN A 66 21.41 14.07 23.49
CA GLN A 66 22.63 13.27 23.65
C GLN A 66 22.47 12.12 24.66
N LYS A 67 21.50 12.17 25.58
CA LYS A 67 21.21 11.05 26.50
C LYS A 67 20.63 9.82 25.79
N LEU A 68 20.16 9.97 24.56
CA LEU A 68 19.58 8.90 23.75
C LEU A 68 20.55 8.35 22.71
N VAL A 69 21.70 9.00 22.49
CA VAL A 69 22.61 8.70 21.39
C VAL A 69 24.01 8.41 21.95
N PRO A 70 24.64 7.27 21.58
CA PRO A 70 26.04 7.03 21.91
C PRO A 70 26.93 7.91 21.02
N THR A 71 27.08 9.18 21.36
CA THR A 71 27.72 10.21 20.53
C THR A 71 29.19 9.97 20.19
N SER A 72 29.86 9.01 20.85
CA SER A 72 31.25 8.67 20.58
C SER A 72 31.43 8.16 19.14
N GLY A 73 32.29 8.83 18.37
CA GLY A 73 32.56 8.49 16.97
C GLY A 73 31.44 8.86 15.99
N LEU A 74 30.49 9.71 16.40
CA LEU A 74 29.46 10.31 15.55
C LEU A 74 29.71 11.82 15.39
N GLU A 75 29.41 12.35 14.21
CA GLU A 75 29.43 13.78 13.92
C GLU A 75 28.00 14.35 13.98
N LEU A 76 27.82 15.52 14.61
CA LEU A 76 26.56 16.27 14.54
C LEU A 76 26.45 16.94 13.16
N ASN A 77 25.64 16.37 12.27
CA ASN A 77 25.51 16.79 10.89
C ASN A 77 24.45 17.88 10.68
N GLN A 78 23.34 17.82 11.43
CA GLN A 78 22.22 18.75 11.24
C GLN A 78 21.56 19.12 12.56
N VAL A 79 21.20 20.40 12.68
CA VAL A 79 20.32 20.93 13.72
C VAL A 79 19.21 21.73 13.07
N SER A 80 17.96 21.46 13.44
CA SER A 80 16.81 22.20 12.94
C SER A 80 15.84 22.55 14.06
N PHE A 81 15.16 23.67 13.92
CA PHE A 81 14.04 24.05 14.76
C PHE A 81 12.76 24.02 13.94
N ARG A 82 11.68 23.55 14.55
CA ARG A 82 10.34 23.58 13.98
C ARG A 82 9.41 24.26 14.97
N SER A 83 8.67 25.27 14.52
CA SER A 83 7.55 25.84 15.27
C SER A 83 6.32 24.95 15.19
N ALA A 84 5.37 25.12 16.11
CA ALA A 84 4.08 24.42 16.01
C ALA A 84 3.34 24.77 14.70
N ASP A 85 2.67 23.80 14.10
CA ASP A 85 1.86 23.90 12.90
C ASP A 85 0.75 22.81 12.87
N SER A 86 -0.01 22.75 11.78
CA SER A 86 -1.13 21.79 11.63
C SER A 86 -0.72 20.32 11.67
N TRP A 87 0.52 20.00 11.32
CA TRP A 87 1.06 18.65 11.31
C TRP A 87 1.73 18.29 12.62
N ARG A 88 2.26 19.28 13.34
CA ARG A 88 2.87 19.11 14.66
C ARG A 88 2.50 20.28 15.55
N SER A 89 1.58 20.04 16.47
CA SER A 89 0.94 21.01 17.36
C SER A 89 1.86 21.64 18.43
N PHE A 90 3.16 21.34 18.39
CA PHE A 90 4.14 21.84 19.35
C PHE A 90 5.49 22.19 18.70
N PRO A 91 6.26 23.12 19.28
CA PRO A 91 7.59 23.44 18.78
C PRO A 91 8.64 22.41 19.25
N GLU A 92 9.66 22.16 18.43
CA GLU A 92 10.72 21.21 18.75
C GLU A 92 12.08 21.56 18.13
N TRP A 93 13.14 21.09 18.80
CA TRP A 93 14.50 21.05 18.29
C TRP A 93 14.81 19.63 17.79
N SER A 94 15.41 19.49 16.61
CA SER A 94 15.83 18.20 16.06
C SER A 94 17.32 18.19 15.75
N PHE A 95 17.97 17.07 16.08
CA PHE A 95 19.41 16.89 15.95
C PHE A 95 19.69 15.59 15.22
N SER A 96 20.58 15.64 14.22
CA SER A 96 21.00 14.47 13.45
C SER A 96 22.49 14.22 13.62
N TRP A 97 22.83 13.05 14.15
CA TRP A 97 24.20 12.54 14.22
C TRP A 97 24.43 11.47 13.18
N VAL A 98 25.59 11.46 12.54
CA VAL A 98 25.95 10.49 11.50
C VAL A 98 27.36 9.94 11.70
N LYS A 99 27.56 8.71 11.27
CA LYS A 99 28.87 8.11 11.01
C LYS A 99 28.88 7.69 9.55
N LYS A 100 29.88 8.15 8.80
CA LYS A 100 30.05 7.82 7.38
C LYS A 100 31.00 6.64 7.19
N VAL A 101 30.92 5.99 6.04
CA VAL A 101 31.94 5.06 5.55
C VAL A 101 33.25 5.84 5.39
N ALA A 102 34.38 5.20 5.69
CA ALA A 102 35.68 5.84 5.48
C ALA A 102 35.86 6.22 4.00
N ASN A 103 36.24 7.48 3.73
CA ASN A 103 36.45 8.03 2.38
C ASN A 103 35.20 8.01 1.46
N SER A 104 33.99 7.98 2.02
CA SER A 104 32.75 8.04 1.25
C SER A 104 31.70 8.92 1.96
N GLU A 105 30.78 9.48 1.18
CA GLU A 105 29.63 10.24 1.70
C GLU A 105 28.49 9.34 2.21
N GLU A 106 28.63 8.03 2.04
CA GLU A 106 27.64 7.05 2.49
C GLU A 106 27.54 6.99 4.02
N ILE A 107 26.31 7.04 4.52
CA ILE A 107 26.02 6.96 5.95
C ILE A 107 25.98 5.48 6.39
N LEU A 108 26.82 5.12 7.37
CA LEU A 108 26.81 3.82 8.04
C LEU A 108 25.76 3.75 9.15
N LEU A 109 25.69 4.81 9.94
CA LEU A 109 24.86 4.89 11.14
C LEU A 109 24.39 6.33 11.30
N SER A 110 23.10 6.53 11.55
CA SER A 110 22.58 7.84 11.94
C SER A 110 21.55 7.74 13.06
N TYR A 111 21.51 8.79 13.85
CA TYR A 111 20.49 9.02 14.87
C TYR A 111 19.87 10.37 14.64
N THR A 112 18.54 10.43 14.59
CA THR A 112 17.79 11.68 14.63
C THR A 112 16.97 11.70 15.90
N VAL A 113 17.12 12.77 16.71
CA VAL A 113 16.37 12.93 17.97
C VAL A 113 15.73 14.31 17.99
N SER A 114 14.44 14.35 18.31
CA SER A 114 13.67 15.59 18.46
C SER A 114 13.19 15.75 19.90
N ILE A 115 13.31 16.98 20.40
CA ILE A 115 13.00 17.38 21.77
C ILE A 115 11.99 18.52 21.74
N HIS A 116 10.89 18.38 22.48
CA HIS A 116 9.86 19.40 22.63
C HIS A 116 10.48 20.68 23.22
N ALA A 117 10.45 21.78 22.49
CA ALA A 117 11.22 22.98 22.78
C ALA A 117 10.76 23.73 24.05
N ASN A 118 9.60 23.36 24.61
CA ASN A 118 9.07 23.95 25.85
C ASN A 118 9.07 23.01 27.07
N THR A 119 9.19 21.70 26.88
CA THR A 119 9.03 20.72 27.98
C THR A 119 10.23 19.80 28.14
N GLY A 120 11.07 19.66 27.10
CA GLY A 120 12.22 18.75 27.12
C GLY A 120 11.85 17.28 26.87
N GLU A 121 10.56 17.00 26.63
CA GLU A 121 10.10 15.65 26.30
C GLU A 121 10.65 15.21 24.94
N VAL A 122 10.95 13.91 24.82
CA VAL A 122 11.32 13.32 23.53
C VAL A 122 10.07 13.26 22.65
N THR A 123 10.15 13.82 21.45
CA THR A 123 9.01 13.90 20.50
C THR A 123 9.23 13.03 19.27
N ALA A 124 10.48 12.78 18.89
CA ALA A 124 10.83 11.82 17.85
C ALA A 124 12.20 11.22 18.12
N TYR A 125 12.37 9.97 17.71
CA TYR A 125 13.67 9.30 17.64
C TYR A 125 13.69 8.40 16.42
N SER A 126 14.81 8.40 15.69
CA SER A 126 15.07 7.48 14.60
C SER A 126 16.52 7.01 14.65
N ARG A 127 16.73 5.72 14.41
CA ARG A 127 18.05 5.11 14.29
C ARG A 127 18.11 4.34 12.98
N TYR A 128 19.02 4.75 12.11
CA TYR A 128 19.37 4.00 10.92
C TYR A 128 20.74 3.36 11.12
N ASP A 129 20.86 2.07 10.85
CA ASP A 129 22.10 1.32 10.94
C ASP A 129 22.18 0.38 9.74
N ARG A 130 23.10 0.68 8.82
CA ARG A 130 23.28 -0.08 7.58
C ARG A 130 23.62 -1.55 7.84
N GLY A 131 24.24 -1.87 8.99
CA GLY A 131 24.60 -3.24 9.35
C GLY A 131 23.52 -4.01 10.11
N ALA A 132 22.41 -3.36 10.51
CA ALA A 132 21.39 -3.98 11.36
C ALA A 132 20.46 -4.96 10.63
N SER A 133 20.48 -4.97 9.29
CA SER A 133 19.69 -5.86 8.44
C SER A 133 20.12 -7.35 8.49
N ASN A 134 21.27 -7.65 9.09
CA ASN A 134 21.91 -8.98 8.95
C ASN A 134 21.63 -9.92 10.13
N LEU A 135 20.48 -9.79 10.79
CA LEU A 135 20.15 -10.62 11.96
C LEU A 135 19.61 -12.01 11.53
N PRO A 136 20.30 -13.11 11.88
CA PRO A 136 19.86 -14.48 11.56
C PRO A 136 18.47 -14.78 12.14
N TYR A 137 17.69 -15.63 11.46
CA TYR A 137 16.29 -15.86 11.84
C TYR A 137 16.13 -16.33 13.30
N ALA A 138 16.89 -17.35 13.72
CA ALA A 138 16.91 -17.83 15.11
C ALA A 138 17.28 -16.79 16.18
N LYS A 139 17.91 -15.66 15.82
CA LYS A 139 18.29 -14.61 16.77
C LYS A 139 17.25 -13.48 16.87
N ARG A 140 16.18 -13.54 16.08
CA ARG A 140 15.12 -12.53 16.09
C ARG A 140 14.25 -12.69 17.32
N ILE A 141 13.89 -11.57 17.93
CA ILE A 141 12.99 -11.56 19.07
C ILE A 141 11.53 -11.73 18.62
N SER A 142 10.70 -12.25 19.53
CA SER A 142 9.25 -12.35 19.33
C SER A 142 8.58 -10.97 19.34
N TYR A 143 7.36 -10.88 18.81
CA TYR A 143 6.53 -9.67 18.93
C TYR A 143 6.33 -9.25 20.40
N ASP A 144 6.10 -10.21 21.31
CA ASP A 144 5.93 -9.94 22.74
C ASP A 144 7.20 -9.42 23.40
N ASP A 145 8.37 -9.91 23.00
CA ASP A 145 9.63 -9.39 23.52
C ASP A 145 9.93 -8.00 22.94
N ALA A 146 9.57 -7.76 21.67
CA ALA A 146 9.68 -6.44 21.07
C ALA A 146 8.74 -5.44 21.75
N ARG A 147 7.53 -5.86 22.14
CA ARG A 147 6.60 -5.04 22.93
C ARG A 147 7.25 -4.58 24.24
N LYS A 148 7.89 -5.50 24.97
CA LYS A 148 8.58 -5.17 26.23
C LYS A 148 9.71 -4.15 26.02
N GLN A 149 10.42 -4.22 24.89
CA GLN A 149 11.44 -3.21 24.53
C GLN A 149 10.81 -1.85 24.26
N ALA A 150 9.68 -1.81 23.54
CA ALA A 150 8.94 -0.57 23.28
C ALA A 150 8.41 0.07 24.58
N GLU A 151 7.79 -0.74 25.45
CA GLU A 151 7.30 -0.30 26.77
C GLU A 151 8.45 0.25 27.63
N SER A 152 9.57 -0.48 27.69
CA SER A 152 10.76 -0.05 28.44
C SER A 152 11.34 1.26 27.92
N PHE A 153 11.37 1.46 26.60
CA PHE A 153 11.83 2.71 25.99
C PHE A 153 10.90 3.88 26.34
N LEU A 154 9.58 3.68 26.23
CA LEU A 154 8.58 4.69 26.56
C LEU A 154 8.66 5.08 28.04
N SER A 155 8.68 4.11 28.95
CA SER A 155 8.81 4.36 30.39
C SER A 155 10.11 5.08 30.74
N LYS A 156 11.22 4.80 30.04
CA LYS A 156 12.53 5.40 30.34
C LYS A 156 12.65 6.84 29.84
N TYR A 157 12.21 7.11 28.61
CA TYR A 157 12.47 8.39 27.94
C TYR A 157 11.27 9.33 27.92
N ASN A 158 10.06 8.85 28.22
CA ASN A 158 8.86 9.65 28.32
C ASN A 158 7.83 9.05 29.32
N SER A 159 8.25 8.85 30.58
CA SER A 159 7.46 8.18 31.62
C SER A 159 6.07 8.77 31.82
N GLY A 160 5.95 10.09 31.81
CA GLY A 160 4.65 10.77 31.97
C GLY A 160 3.67 10.46 30.82
N LYS A 161 4.16 10.15 29.62
CA LYS A 161 3.34 9.68 28.51
C LYS A 161 3.06 8.18 28.62
N ALA A 162 4.01 7.39 29.13
CA ALA A 162 3.79 5.98 29.44
C ALA A 162 2.59 5.78 30.38
N GLU A 163 2.50 6.58 31.45
CA GLU A 163 1.41 6.52 32.44
C GLU A 163 0.05 6.94 31.87
N GLN A 164 0.04 7.77 30.82
CA GLN A 164 -1.16 8.29 30.18
C GLN A 164 -1.59 7.49 28.97
N THR A 165 -0.90 6.42 28.61
CA THR A 165 -1.16 5.67 27.37
C THR A 165 -1.33 4.18 27.64
N ARG A 166 -2.01 3.50 26.71
CA ARG A 166 -2.15 2.04 26.71
C ARG A 166 -1.87 1.51 25.30
N LEU A 167 -1.24 0.33 25.21
CA LEU A 167 -1.06 -0.35 23.94
C LEU A 167 -2.42 -0.58 23.26
N TYR A 168 -2.51 -0.16 22.00
CA TYR A 168 -3.70 -0.24 21.18
C TYR A 168 -3.44 -1.21 20.02
N THR A 169 -4.20 -2.30 19.97
CA THR A 169 -4.02 -3.41 19.01
C THR A 169 -5.25 -3.66 18.16
N ARG A 170 -6.31 -2.86 18.33
CA ARG A 170 -7.65 -3.18 17.82
C ARG A 170 -7.83 -2.88 16.34
N ASP A 171 -7.02 -1.99 15.76
CA ASP A 171 -7.04 -1.63 14.34
C ASP A 171 -5.87 -2.23 13.54
N MET A 172 -5.03 -3.05 14.18
CA MET A 172 -3.82 -3.61 13.57
C MET A 172 -3.91 -5.14 13.56
N PRO A 173 -3.68 -5.80 12.40
CA PRO A 173 -3.60 -7.26 12.37
C PRO A 173 -2.45 -7.72 13.25
N THR A 174 -2.58 -8.93 13.82
CA THR A 174 -1.46 -9.56 14.52
C THR A 174 -0.28 -9.69 13.55
N PRO A 175 0.88 -9.07 13.83
CA PRO A 175 1.99 -9.12 12.91
C PRO A 175 2.50 -10.55 12.73
N LYS A 176 2.59 -11.02 11.50
CA LYS A 176 3.31 -12.26 11.17
C LYS A 176 4.80 -12.07 11.34
N THR A 177 5.51 -13.16 11.62
CA THR A 177 6.97 -13.12 11.62
C THR A 177 7.48 -12.90 10.19
N PRO A 178 8.14 -11.77 9.86
CA PRO A 178 8.53 -11.51 8.48
C PRO A 178 9.56 -12.53 7.97
N LEU A 179 9.40 -12.94 6.72
CA LEU A 179 10.27 -13.93 6.06
C LEU A 179 11.59 -13.33 5.52
N ASN A 180 11.82 -12.02 5.64
CA ASN A 180 13.01 -11.30 5.14
C ASN A 180 13.79 -10.60 6.28
N SER A 181 14.87 -9.89 5.94
CA SER A 181 15.78 -9.19 6.88
C SER A 181 15.19 -7.94 7.54
N ASP A 182 14.20 -7.30 6.93
CA ASP A 182 13.61 -6.05 7.40
C ASP A 182 12.49 -6.29 8.42
N ILE A 183 12.83 -6.83 9.59
CA ILE A 183 11.87 -7.00 10.68
C ILE A 183 11.74 -5.71 11.47
N ASN A 184 10.55 -5.12 11.38
CA ASN A 184 10.12 -4.02 12.22
C ASN A 184 8.75 -4.35 12.83
N TYR A 185 8.68 -4.39 14.15
CA TYR A 185 7.43 -4.46 14.89
C TYR A 185 7.01 -3.04 15.28
N SER A 186 5.77 -2.69 14.96
CA SER A 186 5.20 -1.38 15.30
C SER A 186 4.24 -1.52 16.47
N PHE A 187 4.36 -0.62 17.45
CA PHE A 187 3.52 -0.55 18.63
C PHE A 187 2.94 0.85 18.75
N ARG A 188 1.61 0.93 18.84
CA ARG A 188 0.90 2.18 19.07
C ARG A 188 0.36 2.20 20.49
N PHE A 189 0.74 3.23 21.26
CA PHE A 189 0.19 3.50 22.57
C PHE A 189 -0.73 4.72 22.47
N VAL A 190 -2.02 4.54 22.76
CA VAL A 190 -3.04 5.59 22.65
C VAL A 190 -3.27 6.22 24.01
N ARG A 191 -3.45 7.55 24.04
CA ARG A 191 -3.76 8.28 25.28
C ARG A 191 -5.07 7.79 25.89
N VAL A 192 -5.11 7.65 27.21
CA VAL A 192 -6.29 7.33 27.99
C VAL A 192 -6.65 8.54 28.86
N VAL A 193 -7.90 8.97 28.81
CA VAL A 193 -8.45 10.07 29.62
C VAL A 193 -9.72 9.57 30.30
N ASP A 194 -9.74 9.55 31.64
CA ASP A 194 -10.86 9.02 32.43
C ASP A 194 -11.35 7.62 32.01
N GLY A 195 -10.41 6.76 31.58
CA GLY A 195 -10.71 5.40 31.12
C GLY A 195 -11.14 5.30 29.65
N VAL A 196 -11.28 6.42 28.93
CA VAL A 196 -11.65 6.48 27.51
C VAL A 196 -10.42 6.73 26.64
N LEU A 197 -10.31 6.03 25.51
CA LEU A 197 -9.20 6.20 24.56
C LEU A 197 -9.31 7.53 23.80
N PHE A 198 -8.17 8.15 23.49
CA PHE A 198 -8.08 9.31 22.60
C PHE A 198 -7.06 9.05 21.48
N PRO A 199 -7.46 8.37 20.39
CA PRO A 199 -6.57 7.90 19.33
C PRO A 199 -5.79 8.99 18.59
N ASP A 200 -6.30 10.24 18.55
CA ASP A 200 -5.59 11.38 17.95
C ASP A 200 -4.32 11.78 18.73
N ASN A 201 -4.15 11.27 19.95
CA ASN A 201 -2.92 11.35 20.73
C ASN A 201 -2.29 9.95 20.88
N SER A 202 -1.14 9.75 20.25
CA SER A 202 -0.44 8.47 20.25
C SER A 202 1.06 8.62 20.49
N VAL A 203 1.64 7.53 20.96
CA VAL A 203 3.06 7.23 20.86
C VAL A 203 3.21 6.01 19.96
N ASP A 204 3.91 6.17 18.84
CA ASP A 204 4.21 5.08 17.92
C ASP A 204 5.70 4.71 18.08
N ILE A 205 5.99 3.42 18.33
CA ILE A 205 7.35 2.91 18.54
C ILE A 205 7.62 1.76 17.59
N ILE A 206 8.78 1.78 16.94
CA ILE A 206 9.23 0.74 16.03
C ILE A 206 10.44 0.04 16.65
N VAL A 207 10.36 -1.28 16.78
CA VAL A 207 11.42 -2.14 17.30
C VAL A 207 11.84 -3.11 16.21
N ASN A 208 13.14 -3.16 15.90
CA ASN A 208 13.65 -4.09 14.91
C ASN A 208 13.74 -5.53 15.44
N GLY A 209 14.02 -6.49 14.56
CA GLY A 209 14.18 -7.91 14.93
C GLY A 209 15.25 -8.20 16.00
N ALA A 210 16.20 -7.29 16.23
CA ALA A 210 17.24 -7.42 17.26
C ALA A 210 16.79 -6.90 18.64
N GLY A 211 15.59 -6.36 18.76
CA GLY A 211 15.11 -5.70 19.98
C GLY A 211 15.62 -4.29 20.18
N THR A 212 16.17 -3.67 19.14
CA THR A 212 16.57 -2.27 19.18
C THR A 212 15.41 -1.39 18.74
N VAL A 213 15.09 -0.37 19.53
CA VAL A 213 14.16 0.70 19.10
C VAL A 213 14.83 1.46 17.96
N VAL A 214 14.17 1.51 16.81
CA VAL A 214 14.65 2.20 15.60
C VAL A 214 13.78 3.39 15.22
N GLY A 215 12.58 3.48 15.79
CA GLY A 215 11.65 4.60 15.57
C GLY A 215 10.82 4.91 16.80
N TYR A 216 10.55 6.19 17.01
CA TYR A 216 9.63 6.74 18.00
C TYR A 216 9.02 8.00 17.45
N SER A 217 7.70 8.15 17.56
CA SER A 217 6.99 9.37 17.21
C SER A 217 5.92 9.67 18.26
N LEU A 218 5.88 10.91 18.73
CA LEU A 218 4.84 11.44 19.60
C LEU A 218 3.89 12.31 18.78
N MET A 219 2.61 11.93 18.74
CA MET A 219 1.52 12.76 18.29
C MET A 219 0.74 13.23 19.52
N TRP A 220 0.77 14.53 19.82
CA TRP A 220 0.17 15.02 21.05
C TRP A 220 -0.41 16.41 20.92
N ASN A 221 -1.70 16.54 21.17
CA ASN A 221 -2.46 17.77 21.18
C ASN A 221 -2.80 18.16 22.62
N ASP A 222 -2.74 19.47 22.89
CA ASP A 222 -3.35 20.05 24.08
C ASP A 222 -4.85 20.21 23.84
N VAL A 223 -5.66 19.48 24.63
CA VAL A 223 -7.08 19.22 24.35
C VAL A 223 -7.89 19.36 25.61
N THR A 224 -9.02 20.06 25.49
CA THR A 224 -10.09 20.03 26.48
C THR A 224 -11.09 18.93 26.12
N PHE A 225 -11.34 18.01 27.04
CA PHE A 225 -12.22 16.86 26.81
C PHE A 225 -13.64 17.19 27.26
N GLU A 226 -14.58 17.18 26.31
CA GLU A 226 -15.99 17.42 26.56
C GLU A 226 -16.65 16.13 27.06
N LYS A 227 -17.04 16.11 28.34
CA LYS A 227 -17.77 15.00 28.94
C LYS A 227 -19.26 15.33 29.01
N PRO A 228 -20.14 14.58 28.31
CA PRO A 228 -21.58 14.84 28.39
C PRO A 228 -22.10 14.52 29.79
N ALA A 229 -23.09 15.30 30.25
CA ALA A 229 -23.73 15.09 31.56
C ALA A 229 -24.41 13.72 31.68
N LYS A 230 -24.90 13.20 30.55
CA LYS A 230 -25.43 11.84 30.40
C LYS A 230 -24.92 11.30 29.06
N ALA A 231 -24.12 10.24 29.12
CA ALA A 231 -23.75 9.46 27.94
C ALA A 231 -24.66 8.23 27.83
N ILE A 232 -24.98 7.82 26.62
CA ILE A 232 -25.57 6.49 26.37
C ILE A 232 -24.57 5.40 26.75
N SER A 233 -25.05 4.19 27.05
CA SER A 233 -24.17 3.05 27.33
C SER A 233 -23.51 2.51 26.06
N GLN A 234 -22.50 1.65 26.21
CA GLN A 234 -21.88 0.97 25.07
C GLN A 234 -22.88 0.05 24.37
N GLU A 235 -23.73 -0.67 25.11
CA GLU A 235 -24.77 -1.54 24.54
C GLU A 235 -25.84 -0.74 23.78
N GLU A 236 -26.22 0.44 24.29
CA GLU A 236 -27.10 1.37 23.58
C GLU A 236 -26.44 1.87 22.29
N ALA A 237 -25.16 2.24 22.34
CA ALA A 237 -24.41 2.66 21.16
C ALA A 237 -24.30 1.56 20.11
N GLU A 238 -24.05 0.31 20.51
CA GLU A 238 -24.02 -0.85 19.61
C GLU A 238 -25.36 -1.07 18.89
N LYS A 239 -26.47 -0.89 19.62
CA LYS A 239 -27.82 -0.96 19.04
C LYS A 239 -28.06 0.17 18.03
N GLU A 240 -27.69 1.40 18.37
CA GLU A 240 -27.84 2.55 17.47
C GLU A 240 -26.94 2.42 16.23
N MET A 241 -25.71 1.94 16.42
CA MET A 241 -24.77 1.64 15.34
C MET A 241 -25.38 0.64 14.35
N HIS A 242 -25.99 -0.45 14.83
CA HIS A 242 -26.68 -1.38 13.95
C HIS A 242 -27.91 -0.76 13.27
N ALA A 243 -28.73 -0.01 14.01
CA ALA A 243 -29.97 0.57 13.51
C ALA A 243 -29.77 1.66 12.45
N GLN A 244 -28.64 2.37 12.51
CA GLN A 244 -28.31 3.50 11.63
C GLN A 244 -27.28 3.15 10.56
N ALA A 245 -26.82 1.89 10.51
CA ALA A 245 -25.92 1.40 9.47
C ALA A 245 -26.58 1.39 8.08
N GLN A 246 -25.81 1.79 7.08
CA GLN A 246 -26.28 1.89 5.69
C GLN A 246 -25.34 1.09 4.78
N ALA A 247 -25.70 -0.16 4.50
CA ALA A 247 -25.01 -0.98 3.51
C ALA A 247 -25.50 -0.62 2.10
N HIS A 248 -24.60 -0.64 1.12
CA HIS A 248 -24.93 -0.41 -0.28
C HIS A 248 -24.10 -1.32 -1.17
N LEU A 249 -24.71 -1.78 -2.27
CA LEU A 249 -24.00 -2.56 -3.27
C LEU A 249 -23.01 -1.70 -4.03
N SER A 250 -21.84 -2.28 -4.29
CA SER A 250 -20.87 -1.73 -5.21
C SER A 250 -20.18 -2.86 -5.98
N TYR A 251 -19.69 -2.54 -7.17
CA TYR A 251 -18.74 -3.40 -7.86
C TYR A 251 -17.32 -3.04 -7.41
N LEU A 252 -16.50 -4.04 -7.08
CA LEU A 252 -15.10 -3.86 -6.68
C LEU A 252 -14.15 -4.59 -7.64
N MET A 253 -12.95 -4.01 -7.82
CA MET A 253 -11.87 -4.63 -8.59
C MET A 253 -10.86 -5.31 -7.66
N ALA A 254 -10.50 -6.55 -8.01
CA ALA A 254 -9.34 -7.22 -7.45
C ALA A 254 -8.09 -6.87 -8.26
N TRP A 255 -7.28 -5.92 -7.76
CA TRP A 255 -6.18 -5.33 -8.53
C TRP A 255 -4.99 -6.27 -8.79
N GLU A 256 -4.88 -7.38 -8.05
CA GLU A 256 -3.84 -8.41 -8.26
C GLU A 256 -4.26 -9.49 -9.26
N LYS A 257 -5.50 -9.46 -9.78
CA LYS A 257 -5.91 -10.35 -10.86
C LYS A 257 -5.30 -9.93 -12.19
N GLU A 258 -4.84 -10.90 -12.95
CA GLU A 258 -4.27 -10.69 -14.28
C GLU A 258 -5.20 -11.16 -15.41
N GLY A 259 -4.80 -10.87 -16.66
CA GLY A 259 -5.46 -11.32 -17.89
C GLY A 259 -6.96 -11.05 -17.93
N VAL A 260 -7.75 -12.05 -18.34
CA VAL A 260 -9.20 -11.90 -18.54
C VAL A 260 -9.99 -11.59 -17.27
N ASP A 261 -9.45 -11.90 -16.09
CA ASP A 261 -10.14 -11.66 -14.82
C ASP A 261 -9.80 -10.32 -14.19
N ARG A 262 -8.72 -9.67 -14.64
CA ARG A 262 -8.33 -8.32 -14.22
C ARG A 262 -9.47 -7.31 -14.39
N ASN A 263 -10.31 -7.51 -15.39
CA ASN A 263 -11.39 -6.60 -15.79
C ASN A 263 -12.78 -7.15 -15.41
N LYS A 264 -12.88 -8.12 -14.49
CA LYS A 264 -14.15 -8.68 -14.01
C LYS A 264 -14.44 -8.21 -12.57
N PRO A 265 -15.33 -7.24 -12.40
CA PRO A 265 -15.70 -6.73 -11.08
C PRO A 265 -16.48 -7.77 -10.27
N ILE A 266 -16.40 -7.67 -8.95
CA ILE A 266 -17.14 -8.51 -7.99
C ILE A 266 -18.22 -7.64 -7.34
N LEU A 267 -19.46 -8.13 -7.27
CA LEU A 267 -20.55 -7.46 -6.57
C LEU A 267 -20.38 -7.64 -5.06
N ALA A 268 -20.35 -6.56 -4.30
CA ALA A 268 -19.90 -6.57 -2.92
C ALA A 268 -20.62 -5.55 -2.02
N TYR A 269 -20.55 -5.82 -0.72
CA TYR A 269 -20.81 -4.86 0.34
C TYR A 269 -19.51 -4.50 1.07
N GLN A 270 -19.21 -3.22 1.16
CA GLN A 270 -18.14 -2.69 2.01
C GLN A 270 -18.65 -2.51 3.45
N ASN A 271 -17.74 -2.22 4.40
CA ASN A 271 -18.09 -2.02 5.80
C ASN A 271 -19.08 -0.85 5.97
N PRO A 272 -20.33 -1.11 6.42
CA PRO A 272 -21.34 -0.07 6.59
C PRO A 272 -21.17 0.73 7.89
N PHE A 273 -20.22 0.35 8.76
CA PHE A 273 -19.99 0.95 10.07
C PHE A 273 -18.86 2.00 10.07
N SER A 274 -18.73 2.77 8.99
CA SER A 274 -17.71 3.82 8.80
C SER A 274 -18.13 5.18 9.36
N PHE A 275 -19.02 5.21 10.34
CA PHE A 275 -19.54 6.41 11.01
C PHE A 275 -19.37 6.30 12.53
N TYR A 276 -19.67 7.39 13.25
CA TYR A 276 -19.63 7.40 14.71
C TYR A 276 -21.03 7.56 15.29
N ILE A 277 -21.26 7.09 16.51
CA ILE A 277 -22.43 7.43 17.31
C ILE A 277 -22.04 8.50 18.32
N ASP A 278 -22.75 9.62 18.33
CA ASP A 278 -22.59 10.66 19.34
C ASP A 278 -23.00 10.11 20.73
N ALA A 279 -22.08 10.14 21.70
CA ALA A 279 -22.35 9.56 23.01
C ALA A 279 -23.44 10.29 23.80
N SER A 280 -23.78 11.53 23.45
CA SER A 280 -24.79 12.34 24.13
C SER A 280 -26.19 12.18 23.54
N THR A 281 -26.29 11.99 22.22
CA THR A 281 -27.57 11.93 21.50
C THR A 281 -27.94 10.54 21.00
N GLY A 282 -26.95 9.65 20.79
CA GLY A 282 -27.15 8.38 20.11
C GLY A 282 -27.33 8.49 18.59
N GLU A 283 -27.13 9.67 18.01
CA GLU A 283 -27.25 9.90 16.58
C GLU A 283 -25.95 9.54 15.85
N ALA A 284 -26.09 8.95 14.66
CA ALA A 284 -24.98 8.74 13.75
C ALA A 284 -24.42 10.09 13.25
N VAL A 285 -23.11 10.24 13.29
CA VAL A 285 -22.39 11.41 12.80
C VAL A 285 -21.23 11.00 11.90
N THR A 286 -20.86 11.87 10.97
CA THR A 286 -19.74 11.65 10.07
C THR A 286 -18.39 11.69 10.81
N PRO A 287 -17.39 10.87 10.44
CA PRO A 287 -16.11 10.84 11.14
C PRO A 287 -15.29 12.13 11.09
N PHE A 288 -15.44 12.93 10.02
CA PHE A 288 -14.59 14.10 9.77
C PHE A 288 -15.21 15.41 10.26
N SER A 289 -16.50 15.62 10.04
CA SER A 289 -17.20 16.86 10.41
C SER A 289 -18.04 16.73 11.68
N LEU A 290 -18.23 15.52 12.21
CA LEU A 290 -19.08 15.23 13.37
C LEU A 290 -20.50 15.81 13.22
N THR A 291 -20.99 15.87 11.98
CA THR A 291 -22.35 16.31 11.63
C THR A 291 -23.26 15.10 11.50
N PRO A 292 -24.58 15.23 11.71
CA PRO A 292 -25.52 14.13 11.54
C PRO A 292 -25.35 13.42 10.19
N LEU A 293 -25.30 12.08 10.24
CA LEU A 293 -25.18 11.23 9.06
C LEU A 293 -26.51 11.29 8.28
N ASP A 294 -26.46 11.82 7.07
CA ASP A 294 -27.63 11.80 6.20
C ASP A 294 -27.94 10.38 5.74
N LYS A 295 -29.22 10.12 5.44
CA LYS A 295 -29.59 8.94 4.68
C LYS A 295 -29.00 9.03 3.28
N VAL A 296 -28.46 7.92 2.78
CA VAL A 296 -27.99 7.80 1.39
C VAL A 296 -29.15 8.18 0.48
N LYS A 297 -28.96 9.24 -0.30
CA LYS A 297 -29.91 9.67 -1.32
C LYS A 297 -29.65 8.87 -2.59
N GLU A 298 -30.71 8.41 -3.23
CA GLU A 298 -30.63 7.79 -4.55
C GLU A 298 -29.91 8.75 -5.52
N PRO A 299 -28.88 8.26 -6.23
CA PRO A 299 -28.10 9.11 -7.11
C PRO A 299 -28.96 9.53 -8.30
N THR A 300 -28.77 10.76 -8.78
CA THR A 300 -29.60 11.32 -9.88
C THR A 300 -28.92 11.08 -11.22
N PRO A 301 -29.54 10.38 -12.19
CA PRO A 301 -28.93 10.15 -13.49
C PRO A 301 -28.76 11.44 -14.29
N VAL A 302 -27.63 11.61 -14.97
CA VAL A 302 -27.41 12.72 -15.91
C VAL A 302 -28.38 12.64 -17.11
N SER A 303 -28.70 11.42 -17.53
CA SER A 303 -29.73 11.13 -18.53
C SER A 303 -30.46 9.83 -18.20
N SER A 304 -31.79 9.80 -18.35
CA SER A 304 -32.59 8.59 -18.15
C SER A 304 -32.50 7.58 -19.31
N LYS A 305 -31.95 8.00 -20.45
CA LYS A 305 -31.80 7.18 -21.67
C LYS A 305 -30.45 7.43 -22.34
N PRO A 306 -29.89 6.44 -23.07
CA PRO A 306 -28.71 6.66 -23.89
C PRO A 306 -28.91 7.82 -24.87
N LEU A 307 -27.91 8.67 -25.02
CA LEU A 307 -27.91 9.78 -25.97
C LEU A 307 -27.04 9.41 -27.19
N PRO A 308 -27.36 9.95 -28.39
CA PRO A 308 -26.60 9.65 -29.60
C PRO A 308 -25.17 10.19 -29.50
N ALA A 309 -24.22 9.44 -30.07
CA ALA A 309 -22.83 9.88 -30.20
C ALA A 309 -22.73 11.19 -31.00
N ARG A 310 -21.72 12.01 -30.69
CA ARG A 310 -21.50 13.28 -31.40
C ARG A 310 -20.98 13.08 -32.83
N HIS A 311 -20.41 11.90 -33.08
CA HIS A 311 -19.89 11.44 -34.37
C HIS A 311 -20.27 9.99 -34.60
N THR A 312 -20.52 9.64 -35.86
CA THR A 312 -20.84 8.27 -36.27
C THR A 312 -20.16 7.96 -37.59
N GLY A 313 -19.74 6.71 -37.80
CA GLY A 313 -19.11 6.27 -39.05
C GLY A 313 -17.60 6.05 -38.87
N LYS A 314 -16.80 6.48 -39.85
CA LYS A 314 -15.34 6.31 -39.81
C LYS A 314 -14.74 7.16 -38.70
N ALA A 315 -13.67 6.68 -38.06
CA ALA A 315 -12.97 7.44 -37.03
C ALA A 315 -12.58 8.85 -37.52
N LEU A 316 -12.68 9.84 -36.62
CA LEU A 316 -12.34 11.24 -36.88
C LEU A 316 -10.91 11.35 -37.41
N SER A 317 -10.75 12.15 -38.46
CA SER A 317 -9.43 12.60 -38.92
C SER A 317 -8.83 13.61 -37.93
N GLN A 318 -7.53 13.89 -38.05
CA GLN A 318 -6.88 14.95 -37.28
C GLN A 318 -7.58 16.30 -37.49
N ASP A 319 -7.86 16.66 -38.74
CA ASP A 319 -8.50 17.93 -39.09
C ASP A 319 -9.90 18.04 -38.50
N ASP A 320 -10.67 16.95 -38.53
CA ASP A 320 -12.01 16.93 -37.94
C ASP A 320 -11.93 17.05 -36.42
N ALA A 321 -11.00 16.34 -35.75
CA ALA A 321 -10.80 16.45 -34.31
C ALA A 321 -10.39 17.88 -33.89
N VAL A 322 -9.48 18.52 -34.62
CA VAL A 322 -9.04 19.90 -34.36
C VAL A 322 -10.18 20.90 -34.56
N LYS A 323 -10.95 20.77 -35.66
CA LYS A 323 -12.15 21.60 -35.90
C LYS A 323 -13.19 21.40 -34.80
N PHE A 324 -13.35 20.15 -34.35
CA PHE A 324 -14.30 19.80 -33.32
C PHE A 324 -13.95 20.45 -31.98
N ALA A 325 -12.68 20.41 -31.57
CA ALA A 325 -12.19 21.11 -30.39
C ALA A 325 -12.38 22.62 -30.50
N ALA A 326 -11.95 23.25 -31.60
CA ALA A 326 -12.08 24.69 -31.82
C ALA A 326 -13.52 25.18 -31.88
N SER A 327 -14.46 24.35 -32.36
CA SER A 327 -15.90 24.68 -32.35
C SER A 327 -16.56 24.49 -30.98
N THR A 328 -15.94 23.72 -30.08
CA THR A 328 -16.52 23.38 -28.77
C THR A 328 -15.99 24.27 -27.65
N PHE A 329 -14.72 24.67 -27.72
CA PHE A 329 -14.02 25.41 -26.68
C PHE A 329 -13.46 26.74 -27.20
N ASP A 330 -13.40 27.75 -26.35
CA ASP A 330 -12.72 29.01 -26.65
C ASP A 330 -11.19 28.79 -26.65
N LEU A 331 -10.64 28.59 -27.85
CA LEU A 331 -9.22 28.34 -28.09
C LEU A 331 -8.56 29.49 -28.87
N ASP A 332 -9.20 30.66 -28.99
CA ASP A 332 -8.74 31.74 -29.88
C ASP A 332 -7.35 32.28 -29.53
N LYS A 333 -6.98 32.23 -28.24
CA LYS A 333 -5.66 32.64 -27.73
C LYS A 333 -4.56 31.59 -27.90
N TYR A 334 -4.94 30.38 -28.30
CA TYR A 334 -4.04 29.25 -28.38
C TYR A 334 -3.83 28.81 -29.83
N GLU A 335 -2.67 28.23 -30.10
CA GLU A 335 -2.36 27.54 -31.34
C GLU A 335 -2.08 26.07 -31.06
N LEU A 336 -2.45 25.20 -32.00
CA LEU A 336 -2.21 23.76 -31.90
C LEU A 336 -0.70 23.51 -31.88
N ARG A 337 -0.22 22.82 -30.84
CA ARG A 337 1.18 22.41 -30.66
C ARG A 337 1.39 20.97 -31.06
N SER A 338 0.47 20.09 -30.65
CA SER A 338 0.55 18.66 -30.95
C SER A 338 -0.84 18.07 -31.13
N ALA A 339 -0.94 17.06 -32.00
CA ALA A 339 -2.13 16.24 -32.19
C ALA A 339 -1.69 14.78 -32.29
N ASN A 340 -2.01 14.00 -31.27
CA ASN A 340 -1.57 12.62 -31.14
C ASN A 340 -2.77 11.68 -31.21
N TYR A 341 -2.77 10.79 -32.20
CA TYR A 341 -3.75 9.71 -32.29
C TYR A 341 -3.21 8.45 -31.61
N SER A 342 -4.07 7.77 -30.87
CA SER A 342 -3.83 6.41 -30.44
C SER A 342 -5.05 5.55 -30.73
N GLU A 343 -4.84 4.31 -31.19
CA GLU A 343 -5.92 3.33 -31.32
C GLU A 343 -6.48 2.90 -29.95
N LYS A 344 -5.73 3.17 -28.88
CA LYS A 344 -6.03 2.83 -27.50
C LYS A 344 -5.60 3.95 -26.57
N ASP A 345 -6.49 4.43 -25.71
CA ASP A 345 -6.11 5.30 -24.59
C ASP A 345 -5.20 4.57 -23.59
N TYR A 346 -4.74 5.25 -22.54
CA TYR A 346 -3.88 4.64 -21.52
C TYR A 346 -4.55 3.49 -20.75
N ARG A 347 -5.89 3.40 -20.78
CA ARG A 347 -6.68 2.28 -20.22
C ARG A 347 -6.94 1.17 -21.24
N GLY A 348 -6.54 1.37 -22.50
CA GLY A 348 -6.65 0.40 -23.56
C GLY A 348 -8.03 0.28 -24.21
N ASN A 349 -8.98 1.19 -23.92
CA ASN A 349 -10.40 0.92 -24.17
C ASN A 349 -11.07 1.70 -25.30
N ARG A 350 -10.40 2.70 -25.89
CA ARG A 350 -10.95 3.49 -27.01
C ARG A 350 -9.86 4.12 -27.88
N PRO A 351 -10.11 4.39 -29.17
CA PRO A 351 -9.23 5.24 -29.95
C PRO A 351 -9.45 6.72 -29.60
N VAL A 352 -8.37 7.47 -29.45
CA VAL A 352 -8.39 8.82 -28.91
C VAL A 352 -7.48 9.75 -29.68
N TRP A 353 -7.95 10.97 -29.91
CA TRP A 353 -7.13 12.12 -30.28
C TRP A 353 -6.82 12.96 -29.05
N ASN A 354 -5.54 13.19 -28.78
CA ASN A 354 -5.07 14.10 -27.75
C ASN A 354 -4.49 15.34 -28.43
N LEU A 355 -5.11 16.49 -28.18
CA LEU A 355 -4.77 17.77 -28.79
C LEU A 355 -4.21 18.70 -27.71
N GLU A 356 -2.99 19.16 -27.92
CA GLU A 356 -2.33 20.14 -27.04
C GLU A 356 -2.23 21.47 -27.75
N TYR A 357 -2.62 22.52 -27.05
CA TYR A 357 -2.58 23.89 -27.51
C TYR A 357 -1.72 24.71 -26.57
N GLY A 358 -0.93 25.62 -27.13
CA GLY A 358 -0.12 26.58 -26.38
C GLY A 358 -0.48 28.00 -26.77
N GLU A 359 -0.34 28.95 -25.84
CA GLU A 359 -0.57 30.36 -26.09
C GLU A 359 0.30 30.87 -27.26
N LYS A 360 -0.29 31.66 -28.18
CA LYS A 360 0.32 32.07 -29.45
C LYS A 360 1.63 32.85 -29.28
N ASP A 361 1.73 33.67 -28.24
CA ASP A 361 2.83 34.62 -28.04
C ASP A 361 3.72 34.31 -26.83
N ASN A 362 3.46 33.21 -26.12
CA ASN A 362 4.23 32.81 -24.95
C ASN A 362 4.36 31.28 -24.89
N ARG A 363 5.50 30.74 -25.34
CA ARG A 363 5.76 29.29 -25.32
C ARG A 363 5.82 28.68 -23.91
N ASN A 364 6.08 29.51 -22.88
CA ASN A 364 5.98 29.13 -21.47
C ASN A 364 4.70 29.70 -20.81
N GLY A 365 3.72 30.07 -21.63
CA GLY A 365 2.44 30.66 -21.23
C GLY A 365 1.38 29.61 -20.97
N GLY A 366 0.12 29.97 -21.23
CA GLY A 366 -1.01 29.08 -20.99
C GLY A 366 -1.02 27.90 -21.95
N TYR A 367 -1.54 26.76 -21.48
CA TYR A 367 -1.86 25.61 -22.31
C TYR A 367 -3.34 25.26 -22.23
N ALA A 368 -3.83 24.58 -23.26
CA ALA A 368 -5.11 23.89 -23.23
C ALA A 368 -4.95 22.48 -23.79
N TYR A 369 -5.68 21.53 -23.23
CA TYR A 369 -5.61 20.12 -23.57
C TYR A 369 -7.01 19.59 -23.85
N VAL A 370 -7.20 18.88 -24.96
CA VAL A 370 -8.47 18.25 -25.33
C VAL A 370 -8.25 16.80 -25.74
N SER A 371 -8.99 15.87 -25.12
CA SER A 371 -9.05 14.46 -25.54
C SER A 371 -10.42 14.12 -26.12
N ILE A 372 -10.45 13.58 -27.33
CA ILE A 372 -11.66 13.26 -28.08
C ILE A 372 -11.64 11.79 -28.50
N ASP A 373 -12.73 11.07 -28.26
CA ASP A 373 -12.97 9.75 -28.83
C ASP A 373 -13.01 9.83 -30.36
N ALA A 374 -12.13 9.11 -31.03
CA ALA A 374 -12.09 9.17 -32.48
C ALA A 374 -13.33 8.51 -33.12
N GLN A 375 -14.01 7.58 -32.45
CA GLN A 375 -15.21 6.90 -32.98
C GLN A 375 -16.49 7.65 -32.66
N THR A 376 -16.68 8.09 -31.42
CA THR A 376 -17.94 8.69 -30.97
C THR A 376 -17.94 10.21 -30.97
N GLY A 377 -16.76 10.84 -31.06
CA GLY A 377 -16.61 12.29 -30.91
C GLY A 377 -16.86 12.78 -29.48
N ASP A 378 -16.97 11.89 -28.49
CA ASP A 378 -17.12 12.26 -27.10
C ASP A 378 -15.82 12.90 -26.58
N ILE A 379 -15.95 13.99 -25.83
CA ILE A 379 -14.81 14.63 -25.18
C ILE A 379 -14.65 14.00 -23.81
N TYR A 380 -13.46 13.50 -23.49
CA TYR A 380 -13.17 12.86 -22.20
C TYR A 380 -12.24 13.68 -21.33
N ALA A 381 -11.48 14.60 -21.92
CA ALA A 381 -10.69 15.55 -21.16
C ALA A 381 -10.74 16.91 -21.83
N PHE A 382 -10.95 17.94 -21.02
CA PHE A 382 -10.64 19.33 -21.34
C PHE A 382 -9.95 19.93 -20.11
N ASN A 383 -8.80 20.55 -20.30
CA ASN A 383 -8.13 21.30 -19.25
C ASN A 383 -7.50 22.57 -19.83
N LYS A 384 -7.56 23.66 -19.08
CA LYS A 384 -6.92 24.93 -19.41
C LYS A 384 -6.03 25.34 -18.25
N ASP A 385 -4.83 25.86 -18.54
CA ASP A 385 -3.82 26.25 -17.55
C ASP A 385 -4.43 27.04 -16.37
N ILE A 386 -4.31 26.47 -15.17
CA ILE A 386 -4.90 27.00 -13.95
C ILE A 386 -3.81 27.67 -13.11
N ARG A 387 -3.24 28.77 -13.61
CA ARG A 387 -2.43 29.68 -12.79
C ARG A 387 -3.24 30.14 -11.57
N PRO A 388 -2.59 30.49 -10.44
CA PRO A 388 -3.31 31.00 -9.27
C PRO A 388 -4.25 32.15 -9.68
N LEU A 389 -5.51 32.11 -9.25
CA LEU A 389 -6.50 33.18 -9.53
C LEU A 389 -6.14 34.53 -8.87
N LYS A 390 -4.94 34.65 -8.29
CA LYS A 390 -4.49 35.72 -7.38
C LYS A 390 -4.23 37.09 -8.04
N ASP A 391 -4.32 37.21 -9.36
CA ASP A 391 -4.07 38.49 -10.05
C ASP A 391 -5.29 39.09 -10.75
N LYS A 392 -6.52 38.67 -10.42
CA LYS A 392 -7.71 39.46 -10.79
C LYS A 392 -8.21 40.26 -9.61
N ASP A 393 -7.98 41.56 -9.71
CA ASP A 393 -8.67 42.65 -9.03
C ASP A 393 -10.20 42.44 -9.13
N THR A 394 -10.77 41.64 -8.22
CA THR A 394 -12.17 41.23 -8.25
C THR A 394 -12.92 41.98 -7.16
N SER A 395 -13.37 43.18 -7.52
CA SER A 395 -14.39 43.97 -6.80
C SER A 395 -15.78 43.30 -6.75
N SER A 396 -15.86 41.99 -7.06
CA SER A 396 -17.08 41.19 -7.10
C SER A 396 -17.09 40.20 -5.93
N THR A 397 -17.80 40.55 -4.85
CA THR A 397 -17.99 39.70 -3.67
C THR A 397 -19.09 38.63 -3.84
N LYS A 398 -19.72 38.54 -5.02
CA LYS A 398 -20.87 37.65 -5.25
C LYS A 398 -20.45 36.37 -5.99
N LYS A 399 -20.31 35.27 -5.24
CA LYS A 399 -20.07 33.93 -5.80
C LYS A 399 -21.31 33.39 -6.51
N ILE A 400 -21.10 32.62 -7.58
CA ILE A 400 -22.17 31.95 -8.33
C ILE A 400 -22.83 30.88 -7.45
N ASN A 401 -24.15 30.68 -7.66
CA ASN A 401 -24.89 29.62 -6.97
C ASN A 401 -24.36 28.24 -7.40
N THR A 402 -23.86 27.44 -6.45
CA THR A 402 -23.31 26.10 -6.69
C THR A 402 -24.33 25.13 -7.30
N ASP A 403 -25.63 25.27 -7.04
CA ASP A 403 -26.66 24.43 -7.66
C ASP A 403 -26.77 24.67 -9.17
N SER A 404 -26.56 25.91 -9.62
CA SER A 404 -26.52 26.22 -11.06
C SER A 404 -25.31 25.60 -11.76
N LEU A 405 -24.18 25.45 -11.04
CA LEU A 405 -22.99 24.77 -11.56
C LEU A 405 -23.18 23.26 -11.67
N LYS A 406 -23.95 22.65 -10.76
CA LYS A 406 -24.30 21.21 -10.84
C LYS A 406 -25.10 20.90 -12.10
N GLU A 407 -26.14 21.69 -12.39
CA GLU A 407 -26.95 21.50 -13.61
C GLU A 407 -26.10 21.74 -14.86
N LYS A 408 -25.29 22.80 -14.88
CA LYS A 408 -24.34 23.07 -15.96
C LYS A 408 -23.36 21.91 -16.18
N ALA A 409 -22.90 21.25 -15.12
CA ALA A 409 -22.04 20.09 -15.21
C ALA A 409 -22.77 18.88 -15.84
N ALA A 410 -24.03 18.62 -15.46
CA ALA A 410 -24.84 17.59 -16.08
C ALA A 410 -25.12 17.89 -17.57
N GLU A 411 -25.40 19.14 -17.92
CA GLU A 411 -25.55 19.60 -19.30
C GLU A 411 -24.27 19.40 -20.12
N ASN A 412 -23.10 19.74 -19.56
CA ASN A 412 -21.82 19.50 -20.20
C ASN A 412 -21.62 18.01 -20.51
N ILE A 413 -21.95 17.11 -19.59
CA ILE A 413 -21.87 15.66 -19.85
C ILE A 413 -22.82 15.25 -20.98
N ARG A 414 -24.09 15.69 -20.94
CA ARG A 414 -25.07 15.41 -22.01
C ARG A 414 -24.60 15.93 -23.37
N LYS A 415 -23.91 17.07 -23.38
CA LYS A 415 -23.42 17.71 -24.62
C LYS A 415 -22.13 17.04 -25.10
N TRP A 416 -21.16 16.81 -24.22
CA TRP A 416 -19.77 16.50 -24.57
C TRP A 416 -19.43 15.01 -24.45
N SER A 417 -20.07 14.27 -23.55
CA SER A 417 -19.93 12.81 -23.45
C SER A 417 -21.31 12.11 -23.48
N PRO A 418 -22.16 12.37 -24.50
CA PRO A 418 -23.51 11.83 -24.56
C PRO A 418 -23.58 10.31 -24.45
N THR A 419 -22.58 9.57 -24.96
CA THR A 419 -22.60 8.11 -24.90
C THR A 419 -22.41 7.56 -23.48
N ALA A 420 -21.85 8.37 -22.57
CA ALA A 420 -21.68 8.05 -21.16
C ALA A 420 -22.81 8.58 -20.26
N ALA A 421 -23.62 9.53 -20.75
CA ALA A 421 -24.55 10.32 -19.94
C ALA A 421 -25.60 9.48 -19.20
N ASN A 422 -26.04 8.34 -19.75
CA ASN A 422 -27.03 7.49 -19.09
C ASN A 422 -26.46 6.54 -18.02
N GLN A 423 -25.13 6.50 -17.90
CA GLN A 423 -24.42 5.70 -16.91
C GLN A 423 -23.81 6.57 -15.82
N LEU A 424 -23.76 7.90 -15.99
CA LEU A 424 -23.21 8.82 -14.99
C LEU A 424 -24.33 9.39 -14.14
N TYR A 425 -24.13 9.33 -12.83
CA TYR A 425 -25.07 9.79 -11.85
C TYR A 425 -24.39 10.78 -10.92
N TRP A 426 -25.10 11.84 -10.59
CA TRP A 426 -24.67 12.76 -9.56
C TRP A 426 -24.93 12.15 -8.18
N GLN A 427 -23.91 12.21 -7.32
CA GLN A 427 -24.02 11.81 -5.93
C GLN A 427 -23.76 13.03 -5.04
N ASP A 428 -24.61 13.22 -4.05
CA ASP A 428 -24.44 14.28 -3.06
C ASP A 428 -23.32 13.87 -2.08
N ARG A 429 -22.09 14.32 -2.36
CA ARG A 429 -20.90 14.09 -1.51
C ARG A 429 -20.59 15.28 -0.60
N SER A 430 -21.55 16.16 -0.38
CA SER A 430 -21.37 17.39 0.41
C SER A 430 -20.91 17.13 1.86
N GLN A 431 -21.19 15.94 2.41
CA GLN A 431 -20.73 15.52 3.73
C GLN A 431 -19.31 14.92 3.76
N GLU A 432 -18.73 14.57 2.61
CA GLU A 432 -17.40 13.96 2.48
C GLU A 432 -16.30 14.98 2.11
N GLU A 433 -16.68 16.14 1.57
CA GLU A 433 -15.78 17.11 0.93
C GLU A 433 -15.35 18.27 1.87
N SER A 434 -14.59 17.98 2.93
CA SER A 434 -14.01 19.05 3.76
C SER A 434 -12.76 19.71 3.16
N TRP A 435 -12.17 19.14 2.10
CA TRP A 435 -10.86 19.53 1.55
C TRP A 435 -10.88 20.12 0.13
N GLN A 436 -12.01 20.10 -0.59
CA GLN A 436 -12.02 20.35 -2.04
C GLN A 436 -12.42 21.77 -2.48
N ASN A 437 -12.86 22.63 -1.56
CA ASN A 437 -13.25 24.00 -1.90
C ASN A 437 -12.17 24.97 -1.47
N ASP A 438 -11.14 25.13 -2.30
CA ASP A 438 -10.48 26.43 -2.39
C ASP A 438 -11.60 27.45 -2.69
N GLY A 439 -11.65 28.57 -1.98
CA GLY A 439 -12.82 29.45 -2.01
C GLY A 439 -13.23 29.89 -3.41
N ASP A 440 -12.31 29.80 -4.38
CA ASP A 440 -12.47 30.27 -5.73
C ASP A 440 -12.81 29.17 -6.74
N ARG A 441 -12.76 27.88 -6.37
CA ARG A 441 -13.05 26.74 -7.25
C ARG A 441 -14.15 25.84 -6.69
N TYR A 442 -14.98 25.30 -7.56
CA TYR A 442 -16.03 24.34 -7.20
C TYR A 442 -15.97 23.14 -8.14
N THR A 443 -15.81 21.94 -7.58
CA THR A 443 -15.75 20.69 -8.34
C THR A 443 -17.08 19.95 -8.21
N VAL A 444 -17.64 19.54 -9.35
CA VAL A 444 -18.83 18.67 -9.42
C VAL A 444 -18.39 17.31 -9.92
N SER A 445 -18.71 16.27 -9.15
CA SER A 445 -18.34 14.89 -9.48
C SER A 445 -19.58 14.01 -9.72
N PHE A 446 -19.44 13.08 -10.65
CA PHE A 446 -20.43 12.07 -11.03
C PHE A 446 -19.76 10.70 -11.02
N GLN A 447 -20.49 9.68 -10.60
CA GLN A 447 -20.03 8.30 -10.56
C GLN A 447 -20.82 7.46 -11.55
N ARG A 448 -20.15 6.46 -12.14
CA ARG A 448 -20.80 5.49 -13.02
C ARG A 448 -21.66 4.52 -12.22
N TYR A 449 -22.91 4.34 -12.62
CA TYR A 449 -23.81 3.31 -12.12
C TYR A 449 -24.29 2.41 -13.26
N LEU A 450 -24.39 1.11 -12.95
CA LEU A 450 -24.86 0.07 -13.85
C LEU A 450 -25.89 -0.77 -13.11
N ASN A 451 -27.09 -0.90 -13.67
CA ASN A 451 -28.20 -1.62 -13.04
C ASN A 451 -28.50 -1.16 -11.59
N GLY A 452 -28.37 0.14 -11.32
CA GLY A 452 -28.59 0.72 -9.98
C GLY A 452 -27.41 0.53 -9.00
N VAL A 453 -26.30 -0.07 -9.43
CA VAL A 453 -25.13 -0.32 -8.58
C VAL A 453 -23.93 0.51 -9.03
N ALA A 454 -23.21 1.09 -8.06
CA ALA A 454 -21.98 1.82 -8.32
C ALA A 454 -20.96 0.92 -9.02
N ALA A 455 -20.47 1.36 -10.17
CA ALA A 455 -19.47 0.63 -10.94
C ALA A 455 -18.08 0.74 -10.28
N ALA A 456 -17.26 -0.29 -10.44
CA ALA A 456 -15.92 -0.35 -9.87
C ALA A 456 -14.97 0.72 -10.40
N SER A 457 -15.25 1.24 -11.60
CA SER A 457 -14.64 2.45 -12.10
C SER A 457 -15.62 3.19 -13.00
N GLY A 458 -15.29 4.45 -13.29
CA GLY A 458 -16.12 5.30 -14.11
C GLY A 458 -16.58 6.52 -13.34
N SER A 459 -16.17 7.70 -13.80
CA SER A 459 -16.55 8.96 -13.18
C SER A 459 -16.45 10.11 -14.18
N SER A 460 -17.15 11.19 -13.86
CA SER A 460 -16.93 12.49 -14.49
C SER A 460 -16.67 13.53 -13.40
N SER A 461 -15.72 14.42 -13.60
CA SER A 461 -15.39 15.50 -12.67
C SER A 461 -15.17 16.80 -13.44
N GLN A 462 -15.74 17.88 -12.94
CA GLN A 462 -15.72 19.19 -13.57
C GLN A 462 -15.42 20.27 -12.55
N THR A 463 -14.35 21.04 -12.75
CA THR A 463 -14.00 22.16 -11.87
C THR A 463 -14.36 23.49 -12.53
N PHE A 464 -15.08 24.32 -11.78
CA PHE A 464 -15.50 25.66 -12.18
C PHE A 464 -14.82 26.73 -11.33
N ASP A 465 -14.55 27.88 -11.93
CA ASP A 465 -14.30 29.13 -11.21
C ASP A 465 -15.62 29.62 -10.59
N THR A 466 -15.65 29.84 -9.27
CA THR A 466 -16.87 30.22 -8.55
C THR A 466 -17.26 31.70 -8.69
N THR A 467 -16.36 32.53 -9.21
CA THR A 467 -16.58 33.96 -9.46
C THR A 467 -17.13 34.17 -10.87
N THR A 468 -16.53 33.51 -11.87
CA THR A 468 -16.88 33.69 -13.28
C THR A 468 -17.81 32.61 -13.83
N GLY A 469 -17.84 31.43 -13.22
CA GLY A 469 -18.55 30.26 -13.72
C GLY A 469 -17.88 29.61 -14.92
N GLU A 470 -16.64 30.04 -15.24
CA GLU A 470 -15.81 29.44 -16.27
C GLU A 470 -15.47 27.99 -15.89
N LEU A 471 -15.58 27.08 -16.86
CA LEU A 471 -15.15 25.71 -16.69
C LEU A 471 -13.62 25.66 -16.87
N LEU A 472 -12.92 25.20 -15.84
CA LEU A 472 -11.47 25.11 -15.81
C LEU A 472 -10.99 23.72 -16.24
N SER A 473 -11.71 22.68 -15.82
CA SER A 473 -11.41 21.31 -16.18
C SER A 473 -12.69 20.48 -16.34
N TYR A 474 -12.61 19.53 -17.27
CA TYR A 474 -13.59 18.47 -17.49
C TYR A 474 -12.82 17.18 -17.67
N TYR A 475 -13.12 16.17 -16.88
CA TYR A 475 -12.57 14.83 -17.03
C TYR A 475 -13.69 13.82 -16.94
N THR A 476 -13.76 12.91 -17.89
CA THR A 476 -14.67 11.76 -17.88
C THR A 476 -13.87 10.53 -18.22
N GLU A 477 -13.86 9.57 -17.30
CA GLU A 477 -13.01 8.39 -17.39
C GLU A 477 -13.87 7.15 -17.14
N PHE A 478 -13.62 6.09 -17.90
CA PHE A 478 -14.30 4.79 -17.79
C PHE A 478 -13.22 3.71 -17.91
N GLY A 479 -13.32 2.64 -17.11
CA GLY A 479 -12.44 1.49 -17.28
C GLY A 479 -12.85 0.54 -18.40
N SER A 480 -12.09 -0.54 -18.53
CA SER A 480 -12.29 -1.61 -19.52
C SER A 480 -13.00 -2.83 -18.93
N GLU A 481 -13.70 -2.64 -17.80
CA GLU A 481 -14.36 -3.73 -17.09
C GLU A 481 -15.56 -4.28 -17.85
N THR A 482 -15.75 -5.59 -17.76
CA THR A 482 -16.93 -6.27 -18.30
C THR A 482 -17.89 -6.58 -17.17
N TYR A 483 -19.06 -5.95 -17.20
CA TYR A 483 -20.11 -6.13 -16.19
C TYR A 483 -21.17 -7.12 -16.66
N PRO A 484 -21.83 -7.86 -15.74
CA PRO A 484 -23.03 -8.62 -16.06
C PRO A 484 -24.12 -7.74 -16.67
N SER A 485 -24.82 -8.26 -17.68
CA SER A 485 -25.92 -7.53 -18.35
C SER A 485 -27.13 -7.30 -17.47
N LYS A 486 -27.27 -8.06 -16.38
CA LYS A 486 -28.29 -7.91 -15.33
C LYS A 486 -27.61 -8.04 -13.97
N LEU A 487 -28.19 -7.38 -12.97
CA LEU A 487 -27.75 -7.53 -11.59
C LEU A 487 -27.92 -9.01 -11.15
N PRO A 488 -26.85 -9.69 -10.70
CA PRO A 488 -26.94 -11.05 -10.19
C PRO A 488 -27.85 -11.16 -8.96
N LYS A 489 -28.36 -12.36 -8.67
CA LYS A 489 -29.00 -12.64 -7.38
C LYS A 489 -27.96 -12.43 -6.27
N HIS A 490 -28.33 -11.69 -5.23
CA HIS A 490 -27.47 -11.27 -4.15
C HIS A 490 -28.22 -11.32 -2.81
N LEU A 491 -27.45 -11.27 -1.72
CA LEU A 491 -27.91 -11.08 -0.34
C LEU A 491 -28.42 -9.65 -0.15
N SER A 492 -29.36 -9.47 0.78
CA SER A 492 -29.90 -8.17 1.16
C SER A 492 -28.89 -7.30 1.92
N GLU A 493 -29.17 -6.00 1.99
CA GLU A 493 -28.41 -5.05 2.82
C GLU A 493 -28.45 -5.43 4.30
N GLU A 494 -29.59 -5.91 4.81
CA GLU A 494 -29.74 -6.37 6.18
C GLU A 494 -28.88 -7.62 6.47
N GLU A 495 -28.81 -8.56 5.54
CA GLU A 495 -27.92 -9.72 5.66
C GLU A 495 -26.44 -9.30 5.68
N ALA A 496 -26.06 -8.30 4.89
CA ALA A 496 -24.71 -7.75 4.88
C ALA A 496 -24.37 -7.00 6.17
N ILE A 497 -25.29 -6.17 6.69
CA ILE A 497 -25.13 -5.48 7.98
C ILE A 497 -24.96 -6.50 9.11
N ALA A 498 -25.78 -7.56 9.14
CA ALA A 498 -25.67 -8.61 10.15
C ALA A 498 -24.38 -9.42 10.03
N ALA A 499 -23.84 -9.60 8.82
CA ALA A 499 -22.53 -10.22 8.61
C ALA A 499 -21.40 -9.34 9.15
N TRP A 500 -21.36 -8.05 8.78
CA TRP A 500 -20.38 -7.10 9.28
C TRP A 500 -20.48 -6.88 10.80
N GLN A 501 -21.68 -6.95 11.38
CA GLN A 501 -21.89 -6.79 12.82
C GLN A 501 -21.09 -7.81 13.64
N LYS A 502 -20.92 -9.03 13.12
CA LYS A 502 -20.13 -10.09 13.77
C LYS A 502 -18.63 -9.81 13.72
N GLU A 503 -18.20 -8.97 12.80
CA GLU A 503 -16.80 -8.66 12.53
C GLU A 503 -16.39 -7.29 13.07
N VAL A 504 -17.31 -6.51 13.65
CA VAL A 504 -17.01 -5.22 14.26
C VAL A 504 -17.15 -5.28 15.77
N GLU A 505 -16.30 -4.54 16.45
CA GLU A 505 -16.42 -4.27 17.87
C GLU A 505 -16.68 -2.76 18.04
N THR A 506 -17.54 -2.36 18.98
CA THR A 506 -17.80 -0.94 19.29
C THR A 506 -16.96 -0.47 20.49
N GLU A 507 -16.44 0.75 20.45
CA GLU A 507 -15.65 1.32 21.55
C GLU A 507 -15.94 2.81 21.72
N ALA A 508 -15.92 3.27 22.98
CA ALA A 508 -15.95 4.68 23.31
C ALA A 508 -14.56 5.30 23.08
N VAL A 509 -14.51 6.37 22.30
CA VAL A 509 -13.30 7.15 22.09
C VAL A 509 -13.59 8.65 22.14
N TYR A 510 -12.60 9.43 22.53
CA TYR A 510 -12.58 10.85 22.22
C TYR A 510 -12.09 11.05 20.78
N VAL A 511 -12.68 12.02 20.09
CA VAL A 511 -12.20 12.49 18.77
C VAL A 511 -12.11 14.01 18.78
N LEU A 512 -11.11 14.56 18.11
CA LEU A 512 -10.98 16.01 17.96
C LEU A 512 -12.20 16.61 17.25
N THR A 513 -12.70 17.73 17.76
CA THR A 513 -13.72 18.50 17.05
C THR A 513 -13.10 19.21 15.85
N PRO A 514 -13.86 19.37 14.74
CA PRO A 514 -13.43 20.18 13.60
C PRO A 514 -13.11 21.60 14.02
N LEU A 515 -12.07 22.19 13.42
CA LEU A 515 -11.74 23.59 13.65
C LEU A 515 -12.83 24.51 13.11
N SER A 516 -13.04 25.63 13.79
CA SER A 516 -13.87 26.70 13.25
C SER A 516 -13.28 27.22 11.94
N LYS A 517 -14.13 27.79 11.07
CA LYS A 517 -13.66 28.42 9.82
C LYS A 517 -12.64 29.53 10.10
N GLU A 518 -12.83 30.28 11.17
CA GLU A 518 -11.91 31.35 11.59
C GLU A 518 -10.54 30.78 11.99
N ASP A 519 -10.51 29.70 12.79
CA ASP A 519 -9.27 29.08 13.22
C ASP A 519 -8.52 28.42 12.07
N ASN A 520 -9.24 27.78 11.13
CA ASN A 520 -8.65 27.25 9.90
C ASN A 520 -7.96 28.36 9.08
N LEU A 521 -8.61 29.51 8.90
CA LEU A 521 -8.03 30.66 8.19
C LEU A 521 -6.81 31.23 8.92
N LYS A 522 -6.86 31.33 10.24
CA LYS A 522 -5.72 31.77 11.06
C LYS A 522 -4.56 30.79 10.97
N MET A 523 -4.80 29.48 11.00
CA MET A 523 -3.74 28.48 10.85
C MET A 523 -3.05 28.53 9.48
N GLN A 524 -3.76 28.92 8.42
CA GLN A 524 -3.18 29.07 7.08
C GLN A 524 -2.42 30.39 6.88
N SER A 525 -2.80 31.44 7.62
CA SER A 525 -2.29 32.81 7.41
C SER A 525 -1.30 33.29 8.46
N LEU A 526 -1.35 32.74 9.68
CA LEU A 526 -0.52 33.15 10.80
C LEU A 526 0.54 32.07 11.11
N PRO A 527 1.83 32.41 11.08
CA PRO A 527 2.87 31.46 11.46
C PRO A 527 2.73 31.11 12.96
N SER A 528 2.87 29.83 13.28
CA SER A 528 2.86 29.31 14.66
C SER A 528 1.55 29.52 15.44
N TYR A 529 0.43 29.81 14.78
CA TYR A 529 -0.88 29.86 15.42
C TYR A 529 -1.43 28.45 15.62
N MET A 530 -1.71 28.09 16.87
CA MET A 530 -2.39 26.85 17.24
C MET A 530 -3.64 27.17 18.07
N PRO A 531 -4.85 26.90 17.57
CA PRO A 531 -6.06 27.08 18.35
C PRO A 531 -6.13 26.04 19.47
N LYS A 532 -6.83 26.38 20.56
CA LYS A 532 -7.19 25.38 21.57
C LYS A 532 -8.10 24.35 20.92
N ARG A 533 -7.83 23.07 21.18
CA ARG A 533 -8.62 21.98 20.65
C ARG A 533 -9.61 21.48 21.71
N THR A 534 -10.79 21.07 21.26
CA THR A 534 -11.69 20.26 22.08
C THR A 534 -11.83 18.87 21.48
N ALA A 535 -12.18 17.90 22.31
CA ALA A 535 -12.50 16.55 21.87
C ALA A 535 -13.83 16.11 22.46
N LYS A 536 -14.60 15.40 21.65
CA LYS A 536 -15.95 14.93 21.96
C LYS A 536 -15.95 13.42 22.15
N LEU A 537 -16.72 12.94 23.13
CA LEU A 537 -16.94 11.52 23.35
C LEU A 537 -17.88 10.97 22.27
N ILE A 538 -17.43 9.95 21.55
CA ILE A 538 -18.21 9.22 20.54
C ILE A 538 -18.02 7.71 20.73
N TYR A 539 -18.85 6.93 20.05
CA TYR A 539 -18.62 5.51 19.84
C TYR A 539 -18.28 5.24 18.38
N ARG A 540 -17.27 4.42 18.13
CA ARG A 540 -16.89 3.97 16.79
C ARG A 540 -16.90 2.45 16.72
N ALA A 541 -17.09 1.93 15.51
CA ALA A 541 -16.92 0.52 15.20
C ALA A 541 -15.55 0.29 14.57
N THR A 542 -14.83 -0.72 15.05
CA THR A 542 -13.56 -1.17 14.45
C THR A 542 -13.77 -2.58 13.94
N ALA A 543 -13.59 -2.77 12.63
CA ALA A 543 -13.70 -4.09 12.01
C ALA A 543 -12.48 -4.97 12.33
N THR A 544 -12.67 -6.28 12.28
CA THR A 544 -11.64 -7.30 12.50
C THR A 544 -10.43 -6.97 11.63
N PRO A 545 -9.27 -6.65 12.23
CA PRO A 545 -8.09 -6.27 11.45
C PRO A 545 -7.62 -7.43 10.59
N PHE A 546 -7.25 -7.12 9.36
CA PHE A 546 -6.71 -8.08 8.42
C PHE A 546 -5.56 -7.45 7.65
N GLU A 547 -4.62 -8.27 7.15
CA GLU A 547 -3.41 -7.79 6.47
C GLU A 547 -3.70 -7.06 5.15
N GLN A 548 -4.89 -7.27 4.60
CA GLN A 548 -5.34 -6.69 3.35
C GLN A 548 -6.77 -6.16 3.52
N PRO A 549 -7.16 -5.11 2.77
CA PRO A 549 -8.55 -4.71 2.70
C PRO A 549 -9.42 -5.88 2.23
N TYR A 550 -10.64 -5.97 2.76
CA TYR A 550 -11.58 -7.03 2.43
C TYR A 550 -13.00 -6.51 2.33
N PHE A 551 -13.86 -7.31 1.70
CA PHE A 551 -15.27 -7.01 1.49
C PHE A 551 -16.13 -8.26 1.64
N PHE A 552 -17.43 -8.06 1.80
CA PHE A 552 -18.42 -9.14 1.83
C PHE A 552 -18.97 -9.36 0.42
N ASP A 553 -18.75 -10.55 -0.16
CA ASP A 553 -19.28 -10.90 -1.49
C ASP A 553 -20.80 -10.97 -1.43
N ALA A 554 -21.47 -10.10 -2.19
CA ALA A 554 -22.92 -9.99 -2.16
C ALA A 554 -23.62 -11.21 -2.77
N VAL A 555 -22.94 -11.99 -3.62
CA VAL A 555 -23.50 -13.17 -4.29
C VAL A 555 -23.26 -14.43 -3.46
N THR A 556 -22.05 -14.60 -2.90
CA THR A 556 -21.68 -15.83 -2.18
C THR A 556 -21.84 -15.76 -0.67
N GLY A 557 -21.85 -14.56 -0.09
CA GLY A 557 -21.84 -14.37 1.36
C GLY A 557 -20.50 -14.71 2.02
N GLU A 558 -19.41 -14.69 1.26
CA GLU A 558 -18.05 -14.97 1.74
C GLU A 558 -17.25 -13.68 1.90
N TRP A 559 -16.34 -13.68 2.88
CA TRP A 559 -15.32 -12.63 2.99
C TRP A 559 -14.26 -12.81 1.90
N ARG A 560 -13.92 -11.73 1.19
CA ARG A 560 -12.89 -11.76 0.15
C ARG A 560 -11.84 -10.67 0.34
N SER A 561 -10.59 -11.01 0.03
CA SER A 561 -9.52 -10.01 -0.11
C SER A 561 -9.85 -9.08 -1.27
N GLN A 562 -9.79 -7.77 -1.04
CA GLN A 562 -9.97 -6.76 -2.09
C GLN A 562 -8.80 -6.76 -3.07
N SER A 563 -7.60 -7.16 -2.63
CA SER A 563 -6.42 -7.25 -3.49
C SER A 563 -6.54 -8.36 -4.52
N SER A 564 -6.79 -9.59 -4.05
CA SER A 564 -6.75 -10.81 -4.87
C SER A 564 -8.11 -11.30 -5.33
N GLY A 565 -9.18 -10.90 -4.64
CA GLY A 565 -10.54 -11.44 -4.84
C GLY A 565 -10.73 -12.87 -4.32
N LYS A 566 -9.73 -13.46 -3.66
CA LYS A 566 -9.82 -14.79 -3.05
C LYS A 566 -10.65 -14.74 -1.77
N VAL A 567 -11.33 -15.84 -1.48
CA VAL A 567 -12.03 -16.05 -0.19
C VAL A 567 -10.98 -16.07 0.92
N ILE A 568 -11.30 -15.39 2.02
CA ILE A 568 -10.43 -15.28 3.20
C ILE A 568 -11.18 -15.72 4.46
N SER A 569 -10.42 -16.12 5.48
CA SER A 569 -10.93 -16.34 6.83
C SER A 569 -10.44 -15.20 7.72
N LEU A 570 -11.37 -14.39 8.23
CA LEU A 570 -11.04 -13.29 9.15
C LEU A 570 -10.57 -13.82 10.52
N HIS A 571 -11.12 -14.96 10.93
CA HIS A 571 -10.73 -15.65 12.15
C HIS A 571 -9.89 -16.87 11.79
N ARG A 572 -8.63 -16.90 12.24
CA ARG A 572 -7.75 -18.05 12.06
C ARG A 572 -7.54 -18.74 13.42
N PRO A 573 -8.17 -19.92 13.66
CA PRO A 573 -8.02 -20.60 14.94
C PRO A 573 -6.59 -21.10 15.12
N ALA A 574 -6.06 -21.05 16.35
CA ALA A 574 -4.78 -21.67 16.66
C ALA A 574 -4.91 -23.21 16.53
N PRO A 575 -3.89 -23.92 16.00
CA PRO A 575 -3.95 -25.37 15.91
C PRO A 575 -3.94 -26.01 17.31
N SER A 576 -4.86 -26.94 17.55
CA SER A 576 -5.09 -27.53 18.87
C SER A 576 -3.98 -28.49 19.35
N ASP A 577 -3.16 -29.01 18.44
CA ASP A 577 -2.09 -29.99 18.68
C ASP A 577 -0.68 -29.40 18.57
N LEU A 578 -0.57 -28.08 18.52
CA LEU A 578 0.72 -27.40 18.33
C LEU A 578 1.50 -27.23 19.65
N LYS A 579 0.79 -26.98 20.75
CA LYS A 579 1.41 -26.62 22.04
C LYS A 579 2.27 -27.76 22.59
N GLY A 580 3.56 -27.47 22.83
CA GLY A 580 4.53 -28.42 23.38
C GLY A 580 5.19 -29.31 22.33
N ASP A 581 4.88 -29.14 21.04
CA ASP A 581 5.62 -29.78 19.96
C ASP A 581 7.01 -29.12 19.81
N PRO A 582 8.10 -29.89 19.61
CA PRO A 582 9.43 -29.31 19.42
C PRO A 582 9.55 -28.36 18.21
N ALA A 583 8.68 -28.50 17.20
CA ALA A 583 8.61 -27.65 16.01
C ALA A 583 7.44 -26.65 16.05
N GLU A 584 6.93 -26.33 17.26
CA GLU A 584 5.79 -25.44 17.46
C GLU A 584 5.92 -24.09 16.72
N LYS A 585 7.09 -23.44 16.80
CA LYS A 585 7.32 -22.14 16.15
C LYS A 585 7.36 -22.27 14.63
N GLU A 586 8.01 -23.30 14.13
CA GLU A 586 8.23 -23.56 12.71
C GLU A 586 6.91 -23.92 12.01
N LEU A 587 6.10 -24.78 12.64
CA LEU A 587 4.78 -25.16 12.14
C LEU A 587 3.82 -23.98 12.17
N MET A 588 3.86 -23.16 13.22
CA MET A 588 3.05 -21.94 13.29
C MET A 588 3.38 -20.99 12.15
N LEU A 589 4.67 -20.81 11.81
CA LEU A 589 5.08 -19.97 10.69
C LEU A 589 4.45 -20.44 9.37
N MET A 590 4.54 -21.74 9.06
CA MET A 590 3.93 -22.27 7.83
C MET A 590 2.40 -22.14 7.81
N TYR A 591 1.76 -22.24 8.99
CA TYR A 591 0.33 -22.02 9.14
C TYR A 591 -0.07 -20.55 8.95
N GLU A 592 0.67 -19.60 9.55
CA GLU A 592 0.48 -18.15 9.41
C GLU A 592 0.54 -17.70 7.95
N TYR A 593 1.35 -18.35 7.13
CA TYR A 593 1.45 -18.06 5.70
C TYR A 593 0.50 -18.90 4.82
N ASP A 594 -0.43 -19.66 5.39
CA ASP A 594 -1.43 -20.49 4.67
C ASP A 594 -0.86 -21.67 3.87
N ALA A 595 0.44 -21.97 4.04
CA ALA A 595 1.06 -23.11 3.38
C ALA A 595 0.63 -24.46 3.97
N LEU A 596 0.22 -24.47 5.24
CA LEU A 596 -0.39 -25.63 5.89
C LEU A 596 -1.84 -25.32 6.26
N SER A 597 -2.73 -26.27 6.01
CA SER A 597 -4.12 -26.21 6.45
C SER A 597 -4.38 -27.16 7.61
N LEU A 598 -5.33 -26.78 8.47
CA LEU A 598 -5.80 -27.62 9.56
C LEU A 598 -6.66 -28.77 9.05
N VAL A 599 -6.54 -29.91 9.72
CA VAL A 599 -7.45 -31.06 9.58
C VAL A 599 -8.15 -31.20 10.92
N ASP A 600 -9.47 -30.99 10.97
CA ASP A 600 -10.26 -31.02 12.22
C ASP A 600 -9.68 -30.15 13.34
N GLY A 601 -9.20 -28.95 13.01
CA GLY A 601 -8.59 -28.02 13.96
C GLY A 601 -7.17 -28.36 14.41
N LYS A 602 -6.49 -29.30 13.73
CA LYS A 602 -5.12 -29.74 14.03
C LYS A 602 -4.15 -29.50 12.88
N ILE A 603 -2.91 -29.11 13.18
CA ILE A 603 -1.84 -28.93 12.19
C ILE A 603 -1.17 -30.26 11.82
N MET A 604 -1.35 -31.30 12.65
CA MET A 604 -0.87 -32.66 12.44
C MET A 604 0.65 -32.72 12.20
N PRO A 605 1.50 -32.40 13.20
CA PRO A 605 2.96 -32.32 13.07
C PRO A 605 3.61 -33.55 12.40
N GLN A 606 3.08 -34.74 12.69
CA GLN A 606 3.61 -36.03 12.21
C GLN A 606 3.02 -36.48 10.87
N LYS A 607 2.02 -35.77 10.32
CA LYS A 607 1.51 -36.05 8.98
C LYS A 607 2.63 -35.79 7.98
N GLN A 608 2.71 -36.62 6.94
CA GLN A 608 3.69 -36.41 5.87
C GLN A 608 3.33 -35.13 5.10
N ILE A 609 4.33 -34.29 4.84
CA ILE A 609 4.16 -33.08 4.04
C ILE A 609 4.04 -33.43 2.55
N THR A 610 3.14 -32.74 1.85
CA THR A 610 2.94 -32.96 0.42
C THR A 610 3.85 -32.06 -0.42
N ARG A 611 4.03 -32.46 -1.69
CA ARG A 611 4.79 -31.67 -2.67
C ARG A 611 4.23 -30.27 -2.87
N GLY A 612 2.91 -30.15 -2.97
CA GLY A 612 2.20 -28.89 -3.13
C GLY A 612 2.37 -27.96 -1.92
N GLU A 613 2.24 -28.49 -0.69
CA GLU A 613 2.44 -27.73 0.56
C GLU A 613 3.86 -27.14 0.62
N MET A 614 4.88 -27.93 0.25
CA MET A 614 6.26 -27.46 0.28
C MET A 614 6.57 -26.46 -0.85
N ILE A 615 6.04 -26.66 -2.06
CA ILE A 615 6.18 -25.69 -3.17
C ILE A 615 5.58 -24.34 -2.78
N GLU A 616 4.36 -24.36 -2.23
CA GLU A 616 3.65 -23.17 -1.77
C GLU A 616 4.49 -22.40 -0.76
N MET A 617 5.00 -23.06 0.30
CA MET A 617 5.79 -22.35 1.31
C MET A 617 7.10 -21.76 0.77
N LEU A 618 7.87 -22.54 -0.01
CA LEU A 618 9.11 -22.04 -0.61
C LEU A 618 8.84 -20.84 -1.49
N MET A 619 7.80 -20.92 -2.31
CA MET A 619 7.46 -19.82 -3.19
C MET A 619 7.04 -18.59 -2.38
N ILE A 620 6.30 -18.74 -1.25
CA ILE A 620 5.79 -17.60 -0.45
C ILE A 620 6.99 -16.85 0.11
N SER A 621 7.98 -17.60 0.59
CA SER A 621 9.25 -17.03 1.05
C SER A 621 10.03 -16.31 -0.05
N LEU A 622 10.04 -16.84 -1.27
CA LEU A 622 10.72 -16.22 -2.42
C LEU A 622 10.03 -14.93 -2.87
N ASN A 623 8.81 -14.67 -2.40
CA ASN A 623 8.06 -13.44 -2.63
C ASN A 623 7.94 -12.57 -1.37
N ASN A 624 8.86 -12.73 -0.40
CA ASN A 624 8.90 -11.96 0.85
C ASN A 624 7.60 -12.01 1.66
N GLY A 625 6.92 -13.16 1.67
CA GLY A 625 5.65 -13.34 2.39
C GLY A 625 4.43 -12.75 1.69
N ARG A 626 4.60 -12.15 0.50
CA ARG A 626 3.48 -11.69 -0.34
C ARG A 626 2.93 -12.84 -1.17
N PHE A 627 1.62 -12.86 -1.37
CA PHE A 627 0.99 -13.78 -2.32
C PHE A 627 1.45 -13.46 -3.76
N TYR A 628 1.51 -14.49 -4.61
CA TYR A 628 1.90 -14.33 -6.03
C TYR A 628 0.84 -13.59 -6.82
N PRO A 629 1.20 -13.11 -8.03
CA PRO A 629 0.20 -12.70 -9.00
C PRO A 629 -0.87 -13.79 -9.15
N THR A 630 -2.13 -13.40 -9.04
CA THR A 630 -3.22 -14.32 -9.35
C THR A 630 -3.29 -14.42 -10.86
N TYR A 631 -2.72 -15.51 -11.39
CA TYR A 631 -2.79 -15.78 -12.82
C TYR A 631 -4.24 -15.82 -13.29
N ALA A 632 -4.45 -15.29 -14.48
CA ALA A 632 -5.74 -15.27 -15.14
C ALA A 632 -6.31 -16.69 -15.32
N SER A 633 -7.64 -16.82 -15.27
CA SER A 633 -8.34 -18.11 -15.47
C SER A 633 -8.07 -18.77 -16.82
N ASP A 634 -7.65 -18.00 -17.82
CA ASP A 634 -7.26 -18.48 -19.15
C ASP A 634 -5.79 -18.92 -19.25
N ARG A 635 -4.99 -18.79 -18.19
CA ARG A 635 -3.64 -19.36 -18.15
C ARG A 635 -3.72 -20.88 -18.29
N LYS A 636 -3.09 -21.40 -19.34
CA LYS A 636 -2.93 -22.84 -19.53
C LYS A 636 -2.06 -23.42 -18.42
N ALA A 637 -2.58 -24.42 -17.71
CA ALA A 637 -1.84 -25.16 -16.70
C ALA A 637 -0.64 -25.90 -17.32
N THR A 638 0.50 -25.83 -16.63
CA THR A 638 1.72 -26.57 -17.00
C THR A 638 1.54 -28.06 -16.75
N TYR A 639 0.95 -28.43 -15.61
CA TYR A 639 0.71 -29.81 -15.19
C TYR A 639 -0.79 -30.13 -15.23
N SER A 640 -1.15 -31.31 -15.72
CA SER A 640 -2.56 -31.68 -15.95
C SER A 640 -3.38 -31.87 -14.66
N ASP A 641 -2.72 -32.21 -13.56
CA ASP A 641 -3.28 -32.44 -12.22
C ASP A 641 -3.20 -31.20 -11.32
N VAL A 642 -2.67 -30.08 -11.83
CA VAL A 642 -2.69 -28.77 -11.17
C VAL A 642 -3.41 -27.78 -12.10
N ALA A 643 -4.70 -28.01 -12.31
CA ALA A 643 -5.55 -27.10 -13.07
C ALA A 643 -5.82 -25.80 -12.30
N ASN A 644 -6.42 -24.80 -12.97
CA ASN A 644 -6.70 -23.47 -12.40
C ASN A 644 -7.46 -23.50 -11.06
N GLY A 645 -8.33 -24.48 -10.84
CA GLY A 645 -9.08 -24.66 -9.59
C GLY A 645 -8.28 -25.30 -8.44
N SER A 646 -7.05 -25.74 -8.66
CA SER A 646 -6.19 -26.28 -7.60
C SER A 646 -5.68 -25.17 -6.69
N ARG A 647 -5.67 -25.40 -5.37
CA ARG A 647 -5.05 -24.46 -4.41
C ARG A 647 -3.59 -24.15 -4.76
N TYR A 648 -2.88 -25.12 -5.34
CA TYR A 648 -1.45 -25.00 -5.65
C TYR A 648 -1.18 -24.32 -6.99
N PHE A 649 -2.21 -24.00 -7.79
CA PHE A 649 -2.05 -23.50 -9.15
C PHE A 649 -1.13 -22.28 -9.23
N SER A 650 -1.41 -21.23 -8.46
CA SER A 650 -0.61 -20.00 -8.51
C SER A 650 0.85 -20.24 -8.09
N ALA A 651 1.07 -21.02 -7.04
CA ALA A 651 2.43 -21.31 -6.55
C ALA A 651 3.23 -22.16 -7.55
N VAL A 652 2.59 -23.18 -8.14
CA VAL A 652 3.21 -24.08 -9.12
C VAL A 652 3.56 -23.33 -10.39
N GLU A 653 2.63 -22.56 -10.95
CA GLU A 653 2.88 -21.79 -12.16
C GLU A 653 3.96 -20.72 -11.96
N ALA A 654 3.99 -20.08 -10.79
CA ALA A 654 5.06 -19.15 -10.43
C ALA A 654 6.41 -19.86 -10.26
N ALA A 655 6.43 -21.08 -9.71
CA ALA A 655 7.65 -21.87 -9.61
C ALA A 655 8.17 -22.32 -10.99
N VAL A 656 7.26 -22.61 -11.92
CA VAL A 656 7.58 -22.91 -13.33
C VAL A 656 8.14 -21.67 -14.04
N ASP A 657 7.54 -20.51 -13.86
CA ASP A 657 7.99 -19.25 -14.46
C ASP A 657 9.39 -18.85 -13.96
N ARG A 658 9.69 -19.13 -12.69
CA ARG A 658 11.01 -18.95 -12.07
C ARG A 658 12.03 -20.05 -12.41
N GLY A 659 11.63 -21.08 -13.16
CA GLY A 659 12.50 -22.19 -13.55
C GLY A 659 12.87 -23.14 -12.40
N LEU A 660 12.11 -23.12 -11.29
CA LEU A 660 12.27 -24.06 -10.18
C LEU A 660 11.62 -25.41 -10.50
N LEU A 661 10.54 -25.38 -11.27
CA LEU A 661 9.85 -26.56 -11.80
C LEU A 661 10.01 -26.67 -13.32
N VAL A 662 9.89 -27.89 -13.84
CA VAL A 662 10.10 -28.20 -15.26
C VAL A 662 8.84 -27.91 -16.08
N LYS A 663 8.96 -27.11 -17.15
CA LYS A 663 7.85 -26.68 -18.01
C LYS A 663 7.11 -27.78 -18.79
N ASN A 664 7.67 -28.98 -18.91
CA ASN A 664 7.15 -30.05 -19.80
C ASN A 664 6.80 -31.34 -19.05
N GLY A 665 6.46 -31.27 -17.76
CA GLY A 665 5.99 -32.45 -17.03
C GLY A 665 4.52 -32.77 -17.34
N ALA A 666 4.15 -34.05 -17.37
CA ALA A 666 2.76 -34.46 -17.58
C ALA A 666 1.89 -34.24 -16.33
N THR A 667 2.42 -34.60 -15.16
CA THR A 667 1.80 -34.43 -13.83
C THR A 667 2.83 -33.94 -12.81
N LEU A 668 2.36 -33.26 -11.75
CA LEU A 668 3.18 -32.82 -10.61
C LEU A 668 3.01 -33.75 -9.39
N ASN A 669 1.82 -34.32 -9.24
CA ASN A 669 1.30 -35.03 -8.08
C ASN A 669 1.39 -34.17 -6.80
N PRO A 670 0.68 -33.03 -6.69
CA PRO A 670 0.87 -32.08 -5.59
C PRO A 670 0.51 -32.65 -4.22
N ASP A 671 -0.43 -33.60 -4.14
CA ASP A 671 -0.90 -34.18 -2.88
C ASP A 671 -0.07 -35.38 -2.40
N GLU A 672 0.90 -35.83 -3.19
CA GLU A 672 1.76 -36.94 -2.79
C GLU A 672 2.80 -36.51 -1.74
N PRO A 673 3.07 -37.37 -0.74
CA PRO A 673 4.14 -37.13 0.22
C PRO A 673 5.53 -37.12 -0.39
N ILE A 674 6.34 -36.13 -0.04
CA ILE A 674 7.74 -36.05 -0.47
C ILE A 674 8.67 -36.88 0.41
N ASN A 675 9.81 -37.29 -0.16
CA ASN A 675 10.91 -37.89 0.59
C ASN A 675 12.02 -36.86 0.89
N ARG A 676 13.03 -37.26 1.65
CA ARG A 676 14.11 -36.36 2.08
C ARG A 676 15.00 -35.87 0.94
N GLU A 677 15.26 -36.68 -0.08
CA GLU A 677 16.04 -36.24 -1.24
C GLU A 677 15.30 -35.21 -2.09
N GLU A 678 13.97 -35.36 -2.22
CA GLU A 678 13.13 -34.40 -2.93
C GLU A 678 13.06 -33.07 -2.18
N LEU A 679 12.89 -33.09 -0.86
CA LEU A 679 12.96 -31.88 -0.04
C LEU A 679 14.31 -31.16 -0.21
N ALA A 680 15.43 -31.89 -0.19
CA ALA A 680 16.75 -31.32 -0.42
C ALA A 680 16.85 -30.64 -1.79
N ASP A 681 16.33 -31.29 -2.83
CA ASP A 681 16.30 -30.73 -4.19
C ASP A 681 15.48 -29.45 -4.29
N MET A 682 14.30 -29.42 -3.68
CA MET A 682 13.43 -28.25 -3.67
C MET A 682 14.06 -27.04 -2.95
N ILE A 683 14.68 -27.28 -1.79
CA ILE A 683 15.39 -26.24 -1.02
C ILE A 683 16.57 -25.68 -1.83
N VAL A 684 17.41 -26.54 -2.40
CA VAL A 684 18.61 -26.14 -3.15
C VAL A 684 18.25 -25.40 -4.43
N ARG A 685 17.14 -25.77 -5.09
CA ARG A 685 16.56 -24.99 -6.20
C ARG A 685 16.12 -23.61 -5.74
N ALA A 686 15.41 -23.52 -4.62
CA ALA A 686 14.94 -22.25 -4.07
C ALA A 686 16.08 -21.31 -3.65
N LEU A 687 17.24 -21.86 -3.23
CA LEU A 687 18.48 -21.09 -3.01
C LEU A 687 19.16 -20.63 -4.31
N GLY A 688 18.76 -21.15 -5.47
CA GLY A 688 19.39 -20.83 -6.75
C GLY A 688 20.60 -21.71 -7.09
N TYR A 689 20.85 -22.78 -6.33
CA TYR A 689 22.00 -23.68 -6.51
C TYR A 689 21.71 -24.92 -7.35
N SER A 690 20.59 -24.95 -8.08
CA SER A 690 20.20 -26.10 -8.91
C SER A 690 21.30 -26.52 -9.91
N LYS A 691 21.83 -25.56 -10.68
CA LYS A 691 22.92 -25.83 -11.64
C LYS A 691 24.20 -26.32 -10.97
N LEU A 692 24.48 -25.83 -9.77
CA LEU A 692 25.66 -26.23 -9.01
C LEU A 692 25.50 -27.67 -8.49
N ALA A 693 24.31 -28.04 -8.04
CA ALA A 693 23.98 -29.38 -7.59
C ALA A 693 24.11 -30.46 -8.69
N ASP A 694 23.89 -30.10 -9.96
CA ASP A 694 24.05 -31.03 -11.10
C ASP A 694 25.50 -31.54 -11.23
N TYR A 695 26.49 -30.79 -10.78
CA TYR A 695 27.90 -31.20 -10.75
C TYR A 695 28.23 -32.02 -9.49
N SER A 696 27.43 -33.05 -9.22
CA SER A 696 27.46 -33.80 -7.96
C SER A 696 28.85 -34.34 -7.58
N ASN A 697 29.69 -34.72 -8.54
CA ASN A 697 31.05 -35.23 -8.32
C ASN A 697 32.02 -34.19 -7.73
N MET A 698 31.70 -32.89 -7.78
CA MET A 698 32.51 -31.85 -7.16
C MET A 698 32.40 -31.85 -5.63
N PHE A 699 31.30 -32.39 -5.08
CA PHE A 699 31.06 -32.36 -3.64
C PHE A 699 31.57 -33.62 -2.96
N GLN A 700 32.52 -33.44 -2.03
CA GLN A 700 32.91 -34.48 -1.10
C GLN A 700 31.83 -34.66 -0.04
N SER A 701 31.61 -35.90 0.40
CA SER A 701 30.65 -36.21 1.45
C SER A 701 31.09 -37.44 2.24
N SER A 702 30.85 -37.42 3.55
CA SER A 702 31.01 -38.56 4.44
C SER A 702 29.75 -39.46 4.49
N LEU A 703 28.70 -39.10 3.74
CA LEU A 703 27.45 -39.85 3.70
C LEU A 703 27.61 -41.13 2.87
N THR A 704 27.19 -42.26 3.44
CA THR A 704 27.40 -43.58 2.86
C THR A 704 26.25 -44.08 2.00
N ASP A 705 25.06 -43.47 2.13
CA ASP A 705 23.82 -43.92 1.51
C ASP A 705 23.32 -43.04 0.35
N ILE A 706 24.20 -42.17 -0.19
CA ILE A 706 23.82 -41.20 -1.23
C ILE A 706 24.50 -41.41 -2.60
N ALA A 707 25.33 -42.44 -2.76
CA ALA A 707 26.09 -42.63 -4.00
C ALA A 707 25.20 -42.92 -5.22
N GLY A 708 24.04 -43.54 -5.02
CA GLY A 708 23.10 -43.91 -6.09
C GLY A 708 21.92 -42.95 -6.27
N THR A 709 21.86 -41.82 -5.57
CA THR A 709 20.73 -40.90 -5.68
C THR A 709 20.92 -39.90 -6.82
N LYS A 710 19.82 -39.58 -7.50
CA LYS A 710 19.77 -38.53 -8.53
C LYS A 710 20.07 -37.15 -7.96
N HIS A 711 19.75 -36.93 -6.69
CA HIS A 711 19.85 -35.64 -6.00
C HIS A 711 21.09 -35.55 -5.09
N ARG A 712 22.14 -36.34 -5.36
CA ARG A 712 23.37 -36.37 -4.53
C ARG A 712 23.91 -34.97 -4.26
N GLY A 713 24.04 -34.13 -5.29
CA GLY A 713 24.53 -32.76 -5.13
C GLY A 713 23.65 -31.94 -4.18
N SER A 714 22.33 -31.97 -4.37
CA SER A 714 21.37 -31.26 -3.52
C SER A 714 21.42 -31.72 -2.06
N ILE A 715 21.54 -33.03 -1.83
CA ILE A 715 21.69 -33.59 -0.47
C ILE A 715 22.97 -33.08 0.19
N VAL A 716 24.10 -33.09 -0.52
CA VAL A 716 25.38 -32.63 0.05
C VAL A 716 25.33 -31.13 0.33
N ILE A 717 24.77 -30.31 -0.56
CA ILE A 717 24.63 -28.87 -0.33
C ILE A 717 23.72 -28.61 0.88
N ALA A 718 22.52 -29.19 0.92
CA ALA A 718 21.55 -28.95 2.00
C ALA A 718 22.07 -29.38 3.39
N THR A 719 22.84 -30.47 3.45
CA THR A 719 23.46 -30.94 4.71
C THR A 719 24.69 -30.11 5.09
N THR A 720 25.52 -29.71 4.12
CA THR A 720 26.69 -28.84 4.36
C THR A 720 26.28 -27.47 4.86
N LEU A 721 25.20 -26.90 4.32
CA LEU A 721 24.62 -25.64 4.79
C LEU A 721 23.88 -25.78 6.13
N GLY A 722 23.77 -27.00 6.68
CA GLY A 722 23.09 -27.25 7.95
C GLY A 722 21.57 -27.14 7.88
N ILE A 723 20.99 -27.05 6.69
CA ILE A 723 19.54 -26.93 6.51
C ILE A 723 18.85 -28.25 6.88
N MET A 724 19.38 -29.36 6.36
CA MET A 724 18.90 -30.71 6.67
C MET A 724 19.92 -31.47 7.53
N THR A 725 19.44 -32.20 8.53
CA THR A 725 20.28 -33.00 9.43
C THR A 725 20.55 -34.40 8.88
N THR A 726 21.61 -35.04 9.39
CA THR A 726 21.98 -36.43 9.08
C THR A 726 21.96 -37.27 10.36
N ASP A 727 21.78 -38.58 10.21
CA ASP A 727 21.96 -39.55 11.30
C ASP A 727 23.36 -40.15 11.14
N LYS A 728 24.34 -39.55 11.82
CA LYS A 728 25.76 -39.84 11.67
C LYS A 728 26.18 -39.75 10.19
N GLN A 729 26.50 -40.87 9.56
CA GLN A 729 26.92 -40.97 8.16
C GLN A 729 25.78 -41.35 7.19
N THR A 730 24.53 -41.29 7.62
CA THR A 730 23.38 -41.64 6.77
C THR A 730 22.40 -40.47 6.64
N PHE A 731 21.89 -40.25 5.43
CA PHE A 731 20.89 -39.23 5.13
C PHE A 731 19.47 -39.78 5.03
N LYS A 732 19.31 -41.05 4.66
CA LYS A 732 18.05 -41.75 4.41
C LYS A 732 17.22 -41.10 3.28
N PRO A 733 17.72 -41.05 2.03
CA PRO A 733 17.08 -40.33 0.91
C PRO A 733 15.58 -40.61 0.72
N GLN A 734 15.18 -41.88 0.87
CA GLN A 734 13.82 -42.35 0.61
C GLN A 734 12.85 -42.19 1.78
N ALA A 735 13.32 -41.80 2.97
CA ALA A 735 12.41 -41.63 4.11
C ALA A 735 11.45 -40.46 3.85
N LYS A 736 10.18 -40.65 4.21
CA LYS A 736 9.15 -39.61 4.10
C LYS A 736 9.37 -38.52 5.14
N VAL A 737 8.98 -37.30 4.81
CA VAL A 737 9.19 -36.12 5.66
C VAL A 737 7.88 -35.74 6.36
N SER A 738 7.93 -35.56 7.68
CA SER A 738 6.80 -35.03 8.45
C SER A 738 6.64 -33.51 8.24
N ARG A 739 5.45 -32.95 8.49
CA ARG A 739 5.24 -31.50 8.50
C ARG A 739 6.21 -30.80 9.46
N ALA A 740 6.45 -31.38 10.64
CA ALA A 740 7.40 -30.84 11.63
C ALA A 740 8.83 -30.77 11.08
N ASP A 741 9.34 -31.87 10.52
CA ASP A 741 10.71 -31.91 9.98
C ASP A 741 10.90 -30.97 8.79
N ALA A 742 9.87 -30.83 7.94
CA ALA A 742 9.90 -29.90 6.82
C ALA A 742 9.85 -28.45 7.29
N ALA A 743 9.05 -28.12 8.31
CA ALA A 743 9.00 -26.80 8.89
C ALA A 743 10.35 -26.38 9.50
N VAL A 744 11.02 -27.29 10.22
CA VAL A 744 12.38 -27.07 10.74
C VAL A 744 13.40 -26.89 9.62
N SER A 745 13.32 -27.68 8.56
CA SER A 745 14.22 -27.53 7.41
C SER A 745 13.96 -26.20 6.69
N PHE A 746 12.70 -25.78 6.61
CA PHE A 746 12.30 -24.54 5.96
C PHE A 746 12.80 -23.29 6.71
N THR A 747 12.69 -23.24 8.05
CA THR A 747 13.20 -22.09 8.81
C THR A 747 14.71 -21.96 8.71
N ARG A 748 15.45 -23.07 8.70
CA ARG A 748 16.90 -23.06 8.43
C ARG A 748 17.25 -22.64 7.00
N PHE A 749 16.40 -22.95 6.02
CA PHE A 749 16.53 -22.42 4.67
C PHE A 749 16.40 -20.89 4.67
N LEU A 750 15.43 -20.32 5.41
CA LEU A 750 15.29 -18.87 5.53
C LEU A 750 16.54 -18.23 6.16
N GLU A 751 17.12 -18.87 7.17
CA GLU A 751 18.37 -18.42 7.81
C GLU A 751 19.50 -18.31 6.79
N LYS A 752 19.75 -19.40 6.05
CA LYS A 752 20.85 -19.46 5.09
C LYS A 752 20.65 -18.52 3.91
N ARG A 753 19.41 -18.40 3.42
CA ARG A 753 19.08 -17.47 2.35
C ARG A 753 19.31 -16.00 2.76
N GLY A 754 18.99 -15.65 4.00
CA GLY A 754 19.29 -14.32 4.54
C GLY A 754 20.79 -14.02 4.52
N GLU A 755 21.61 -14.96 5.01
CA GLU A 755 23.09 -14.83 5.00
C GLU A 755 23.67 -14.62 3.58
N GLU A 756 23.08 -15.24 2.55
CA GLU A 756 23.58 -15.16 1.16
C GLU A 756 23.24 -13.85 0.45
N GLN A 757 22.04 -13.32 0.67
CA GLN A 757 21.65 -12.02 0.13
C GLN A 757 22.57 -10.90 0.66
N ASP A 758 23.05 -11.07 1.89
CA ASP A 758 24.01 -10.18 2.55
C ASP A 758 25.45 -10.37 2.01
N GLY A 759 25.83 -11.61 1.64
CA GLY A 759 27.15 -11.92 1.10
C GLY A 759 27.41 -11.34 -0.30
N PHE A 760 26.40 -11.31 -1.18
CA PHE A 760 26.51 -10.69 -2.50
C PHE A 760 26.63 -9.16 -2.43
N THR A 761 25.91 -8.51 -1.51
CA THR A 761 26.03 -7.07 -1.27
C THR A 761 27.38 -6.69 -0.64
N ALA A 762 27.98 -7.56 0.17
CA ALA A 762 29.32 -7.35 0.72
C ALA A 762 30.45 -7.50 -0.32
N ILE A 763 30.30 -8.36 -1.34
CA ILE A 763 31.32 -8.58 -2.39
C ILE A 763 31.35 -7.43 -3.41
N GLU A 764 30.20 -6.81 -3.71
CA GLU A 764 30.16 -5.58 -4.51
C GLU A 764 30.85 -4.41 -3.79
N GLN A 765 30.79 -4.35 -2.45
CA GLN A 765 31.44 -3.33 -1.61
C GLN A 765 32.96 -3.49 -1.46
N VAL A 766 33.57 -4.59 -1.93
CA VAL A 766 35.03 -4.79 -1.92
C VAL A 766 35.63 -4.54 -3.31
N LYS A 767 34.78 -4.29 -4.33
CA LYS A 767 35.20 -4.02 -5.72
C LYS A 767 35.10 -2.54 -6.13
N GLU A 768 34.65 -1.68 -5.24
CA GLU A 768 34.83 -0.21 -5.30
C GLU A 768 35.86 0.23 -4.26
#